data_AF-A0A932I0W5-F1
#
_entry.id   AF-A0A932I0W5-F1
#
_cell.length_a   1.000
_cell.length_b   1.000
_cell.length_c   1.000
_cell.angle_alpha   90.00
_cell.angle_beta   90.00
_cell.angle_gamma   90.00
#
_symmetry.space_group_name_H-M   'P 1'
#
loop_
_entity.id
_entity.type
_entity.pdbx_description
1 polymer ?
#
loop_
_entity_poly.entity_id
_entity_poly.type
_entity_poly.pdbx_seq_one_letter_code
_entity_poly.pdbx_strand_id
1 'polypeptide(L)'
;MGKLKIVVTDHRFGEIRHEEEVLRPLGAEVILCTCKTEDDVIEQVWDADGVLNSAVPIGRRVIEKMQKCKVIAYYGTGVDAIEVDAATERGIYVTNVRDYCSQEVAEHVMAFLLSLARKLPNFDSSVRAGRWKESLPQPIRSLKGLKLGLFGFGKIAQAVAEKAKGLGLEILVCSRREIAPSAQLRVVDFETLLRESDFLSLHTALTHQTHGRFGEREFRMMKPSAYFINAARGGLVDENALARALSEKWIAGAGLDVLKSEPPQPENDLLKLDSVILSPHVGWFSHDSNQRLRESAAREVLRVLKGEPPLSAVNFEEVAKTKSGGKPPVAAPPAQEAAWNGNELKGANGIGSGNGNGSKNGNGYHRKTIRTAEYIIRYLERMGVQYIFGVSGGTISPLYRAIADSGIRDVLTKHEGGASFMADGYARVSGRLGVCMATAGPGATNLITGVTSAHADSIPMLVLTGQVSTDYFGRGASQEGSPEAGDIVQMFKHVTRYSGLAFKAGKVPELLRKALTHALHGRKGPVHLSLPSDVLREEIDGIPELERRLPSASAGFDREAIRKAATAILRAKHPAMLIGHGCLLSDACEEARRLAEMFRIPVATTPKAKGALPEDHVLSMGCFGFSGTPLADEYLLSGKVDVLIAVGTSFNEWATQGWKKELAPTQALLQIDIDPREIGKNYPAAVPLVGEAKVILTELLYEIQRQRKWVVYEGNGHFEELTELRSRVGLMKRPERMKSDELPLKPQRLMADLRASLPADALVFVDGGANRSWATHYFSALAPHTFFSATGMASMGYGVAAAVGAKFAAPDRIVASIVGDGGFLMNGMEVATAVAYNKPVIWVVLNDGRYGMIYHGRQILGYPTVSSEYPMCDVAKVAEGLGARGIQIHEPGEICPSLIREIVESGTPTVLDVRIDPEEVPLIAERVSSLKRGFAERKEHAADRVHA
;
A
#
# COMPACT_ATOMS: atom_id res chain seq x y z
N MET A 1 42.30 -17.06 -18.26
CA MET A 1 41.03 -17.79 -18.46
C MET A 1 40.28 -17.10 -19.58
N GLY A 2 39.83 -17.84 -20.60
CA GLY A 2 39.03 -17.27 -21.69
C GLY A 2 37.71 -16.71 -21.15
N LYS A 3 37.19 -15.68 -21.81
CA LYS A 3 35.88 -15.08 -21.48
C LYS A 3 34.79 -16.14 -21.69
N LEU A 4 33.86 -16.27 -20.73
CA LEU A 4 32.72 -17.20 -20.87
C LEU A 4 31.85 -16.75 -22.05
N LYS A 5 31.39 -17.69 -22.88
CA LYS A 5 30.53 -17.43 -24.05
C LYS A 5 29.11 -17.90 -23.76
N ILE A 6 28.13 -17.01 -23.83
CA ILE A 6 26.72 -17.33 -23.65
C ILE A 6 25.99 -17.01 -24.94
N VAL A 7 25.25 -17.98 -25.49
CA VAL A 7 24.55 -17.81 -26.77
C VAL A 7 23.06 -17.72 -26.54
N VAL A 8 22.43 -16.69 -27.08
CA VAL A 8 20.98 -16.52 -27.11
C VAL A 8 20.48 -16.91 -28.50
N THR A 9 19.80 -18.05 -28.62
CA THR A 9 19.34 -18.58 -29.91
C THR A 9 17.92 -18.10 -30.21
N ASP A 10 17.72 -17.58 -31.43
CA ASP A 10 16.43 -17.16 -32.01
C ASP A 10 15.67 -16.18 -31.12
N HIS A 11 16.28 -15.03 -30.90
CA HIS A 11 15.72 -14.02 -30.03
C HIS A 11 14.53 -13.30 -30.65
N ARG A 12 13.39 -13.44 -29.98
CA ARG A 12 12.10 -12.90 -30.43
C ARG A 12 11.79 -11.51 -29.86
N PHE A 13 12.74 -10.85 -29.18
CA PHE A 13 12.48 -9.64 -28.39
C PHE A 13 13.29 -8.40 -28.83
N GLY A 14 13.99 -8.45 -29.97
CA GLY A 14 14.72 -7.33 -30.59
C GLY A 14 16.07 -6.93 -29.96
N GLU A 15 16.22 -6.96 -28.63
CA GLU A 15 17.45 -6.64 -27.88
C GLU A 15 17.70 -7.58 -26.69
N ILE A 16 18.94 -7.72 -26.20
CA ILE A 16 19.31 -8.61 -25.06
C ILE A 16 19.66 -7.88 -23.75
N ARG A 17 19.15 -6.66 -23.57
CA ARG A 17 19.53 -5.80 -22.43
C ARG A 17 19.28 -6.43 -21.06
N HIS A 18 18.16 -7.14 -20.88
CA HIS A 18 17.83 -7.78 -19.59
C HIS A 18 18.76 -8.94 -19.26
N GLU A 19 19.09 -9.75 -20.26
CA GLU A 19 20.04 -10.87 -20.15
C GLU A 19 21.43 -10.34 -19.83
N GLU A 20 21.89 -9.32 -20.56
CA GLU A 20 23.20 -8.68 -20.34
C GLU A 20 23.33 -8.08 -18.94
N GLU A 21 22.28 -7.43 -18.43
CA GLU A 21 22.29 -6.87 -17.08
C GLU A 21 22.42 -7.95 -16.00
N VAL A 22 21.67 -9.05 -16.14
CA VAL A 22 21.74 -10.19 -15.21
C VAL A 22 23.08 -10.92 -15.31
N LEU A 23 23.62 -11.09 -16.52
CA LEU A 23 24.85 -11.85 -16.78
C LEU A 23 26.12 -11.00 -16.61
N ARG A 24 26.01 -9.67 -16.47
CA ARG A 24 27.13 -8.74 -16.22
C ARG A 24 28.13 -9.21 -15.17
N PRO A 25 27.73 -9.80 -14.03
CA PRO A 25 28.67 -10.28 -13.02
C PRO A 25 29.60 -11.42 -13.47
N LEU A 26 29.28 -12.14 -14.56
CA LEU A 26 30.17 -13.16 -15.12
C LEU A 26 31.29 -12.57 -15.98
N GLY A 27 31.17 -11.32 -16.42
CA GLY A 27 32.01 -10.76 -17.47
C GLY A 27 31.95 -11.57 -18.78
N ALA A 28 30.86 -12.33 -19.00
CA ALA A 28 30.67 -13.18 -20.16
C ALA A 28 30.44 -12.36 -21.43
N GLU A 29 30.80 -12.92 -22.58
CA GLU A 29 30.35 -12.47 -23.89
C GLU A 29 28.98 -13.09 -24.18
N VAL A 30 27.96 -12.24 -24.31
CA VAL A 30 26.59 -12.67 -24.64
C VAL A 30 26.37 -12.40 -26.12
N ILE A 31 26.15 -13.47 -26.89
CA ILE A 31 26.01 -13.39 -28.35
C ILE A 31 24.57 -13.67 -28.73
N LEU A 32 24.00 -12.76 -29.51
CA LEU A 32 22.68 -12.88 -30.07
C LEU A 32 22.73 -13.52 -31.44
N CYS A 33 22.10 -14.68 -31.62
CA CYS A 33 22.09 -15.40 -32.89
C CYS A 33 20.67 -15.70 -33.37
N THR A 34 20.43 -15.58 -34.67
CA THR A 34 19.20 -16.03 -35.32
C THR A 34 19.54 -17.29 -36.11
N CYS A 35 19.09 -18.45 -35.64
CA CYS A 35 19.36 -19.74 -36.28
C CYS A 35 18.12 -20.19 -37.06
N LYS A 36 18.27 -20.59 -38.32
CA LYS A 36 17.16 -21.07 -39.16
C LYS A 36 17.23 -22.58 -39.40
N THR A 37 18.44 -23.13 -39.41
CA THR A 37 18.70 -24.56 -39.61
C THR A 37 19.38 -25.16 -38.39
N GLU A 38 19.34 -26.50 -38.27
CA GLU A 38 20.06 -27.22 -37.21
C GLU A 38 21.59 -27.02 -37.29
N ASP A 39 22.13 -26.87 -38.51
CA ASP A 39 23.55 -26.56 -38.73
C ASP A 39 23.92 -25.15 -38.25
N ASP A 40 23.03 -24.16 -38.44
CA ASP A 40 23.22 -22.81 -37.90
C ASP A 40 23.28 -22.82 -36.37
N VAL A 41 22.52 -23.69 -35.70
CA VAL A 41 22.57 -23.81 -34.23
C VAL A 41 23.92 -24.37 -33.81
N ILE A 42 24.38 -25.44 -34.46
CA ILE A 42 25.66 -26.11 -34.15
C ILE A 42 26.83 -25.13 -34.27
N GLU A 43 26.90 -24.36 -35.36
CA GLU A 43 27.99 -23.39 -35.59
C GLU A 43 28.07 -22.31 -34.50
N GLN A 44 26.94 -21.95 -33.88
CA GLN A 44 26.88 -20.91 -32.87
C GLN A 44 27.11 -21.44 -31.45
N VAL A 45 26.60 -22.64 -31.14
CA VAL A 45 26.58 -23.16 -29.75
C VAL A 45 27.69 -24.16 -29.42
N TRP A 46 28.48 -24.64 -30.40
CA TRP A 46 29.48 -25.70 -30.17
C TRP A 46 30.51 -25.33 -29.09
N ASP A 47 30.93 -24.07 -29.03
CA ASP A 47 31.84 -23.49 -28.04
C ASP A 47 31.10 -22.53 -27.07
N ALA A 48 29.80 -22.73 -26.81
CA ALA A 48 29.08 -21.97 -25.79
C ALA A 48 29.27 -22.61 -24.40
N ASP A 49 29.42 -21.78 -23.36
CA ASP A 49 29.40 -22.20 -21.95
C ASP A 49 27.95 -22.33 -21.42
N GLY A 50 27.04 -21.50 -21.94
CA GLY A 50 25.60 -21.58 -21.65
C GLY A 50 24.75 -21.11 -22.82
N VAL A 51 23.55 -21.65 -22.94
CA VAL A 51 22.61 -21.35 -24.02
C VAL A 51 21.29 -20.86 -23.44
N LEU A 52 20.78 -19.75 -23.97
CA LEU A 52 19.44 -19.22 -23.72
C LEU A 52 18.58 -19.47 -24.98
N ASN A 53 17.66 -20.42 -24.89
CA ASN A 53 16.88 -20.90 -26.03
C ASN A 53 15.42 -20.44 -25.96
N SER A 54 14.85 -20.05 -27.11
CA SER A 54 13.47 -19.59 -27.22
C SER A 54 12.55 -20.64 -27.85
N ALA A 55 12.84 -21.08 -29.08
CA ALA A 55 11.94 -21.93 -29.85
C ALA A 55 12.64 -22.78 -30.93
N VAL A 56 13.89 -22.48 -31.28
CA VAL A 56 14.63 -23.33 -32.23
C VAL A 56 14.91 -24.69 -31.59
N PRO A 57 14.61 -25.80 -32.29
CA PRO A 57 14.88 -27.14 -31.80
C PRO A 57 16.37 -27.36 -31.46
N ILE A 58 16.64 -27.87 -30.27
CA ILE A 58 17.94 -28.34 -29.80
C ILE A 58 17.85 -29.87 -29.65
N GLY A 59 18.05 -30.58 -30.75
CA GLY A 59 18.06 -32.06 -30.78
C GLY A 59 19.40 -32.67 -30.38
N ARG A 60 19.45 -34.00 -30.28
CA ARG A 60 20.65 -34.79 -29.94
C ARG A 60 21.88 -34.40 -30.73
N ARG A 61 21.75 -34.23 -32.05
CA ARG A 61 22.86 -33.85 -32.94
C ARG A 61 23.49 -32.52 -32.53
N VAL A 62 22.68 -31.53 -32.14
CA VAL A 62 23.17 -30.23 -31.65
C VAL A 62 23.89 -30.39 -30.31
N ILE A 63 23.28 -31.11 -29.37
CA ILE A 63 23.81 -31.33 -28.03
C ILE A 63 25.14 -32.08 -28.07
N GLU A 64 25.27 -33.07 -28.96
CA GLU A 64 26.50 -33.84 -29.13
C GLU A 64 27.69 -33.01 -29.64
N LYS A 65 27.43 -31.89 -30.29
CA LYS A 65 28.48 -30.96 -30.78
C LYS A 65 28.89 -29.91 -29.76
N MET A 66 28.12 -29.72 -28.68
CA MET A 66 28.49 -28.80 -27.59
C MET A 66 29.69 -29.34 -26.81
N GLN A 67 30.80 -28.59 -26.79
CA GLN A 67 32.05 -29.00 -26.16
C GLN A 67 32.16 -28.62 -24.68
N LYS A 68 31.62 -27.46 -24.29
CA LYS A 68 31.76 -26.91 -22.93
C LYS A 68 30.47 -26.40 -22.29
N CYS A 69 29.34 -26.57 -22.96
CA CYS A 69 28.04 -26.09 -22.48
C CYS A 69 27.68 -26.77 -21.16
N LYS A 70 27.27 -25.98 -20.15
CA LYS A 70 26.86 -26.49 -18.84
C LYS A 70 25.37 -26.37 -18.60
N VAL A 71 24.69 -25.50 -19.33
CA VAL A 71 23.28 -25.15 -19.13
C VAL A 71 22.61 -24.71 -20.42
N ILE A 72 21.41 -25.21 -20.65
CA ILE A 72 20.47 -24.75 -21.68
C ILE A 72 19.22 -24.26 -20.94
N ALA A 73 19.03 -22.94 -20.89
CA ALA A 73 17.89 -22.31 -20.25
C ALA A 73 16.85 -21.91 -21.28
N TYR A 74 15.63 -22.44 -21.14
CA TYR A 74 14.52 -22.17 -22.05
C TYR A 74 13.68 -20.97 -21.59
N TYR A 75 13.35 -20.06 -22.52
CA TYR A 75 12.43 -18.94 -22.30
C TYR A 75 10.96 -19.41 -22.29
N GLY A 76 10.60 -20.21 -21.30
CA GLY A 76 9.21 -20.64 -21.13
C GLY A 76 9.05 -21.76 -20.12
N THR A 77 7.81 -22.25 -20.00
CA THR A 77 7.44 -23.33 -19.07
C THR A 77 7.64 -24.73 -19.64
N GLY A 78 7.39 -24.93 -20.93
CA GLY A 78 7.67 -26.19 -21.63
C GLY A 78 9.11 -26.22 -22.12
N VAL A 79 9.71 -27.40 -22.24
CA VAL A 79 11.06 -27.59 -22.82
C VAL A 79 10.98 -28.46 -24.07
N ASP A 80 9.82 -28.46 -24.74
CA ASP A 80 9.49 -29.38 -25.84
C ASP A 80 10.44 -29.23 -27.05
N ALA A 81 11.09 -28.08 -27.17
CA ALA A 81 12.10 -27.82 -28.20
C ALA A 81 13.49 -28.42 -27.88
N ILE A 82 13.71 -29.00 -26.70
CA ILE A 82 15.03 -29.48 -26.24
C ILE A 82 14.97 -30.98 -25.97
N GLU A 83 15.90 -31.75 -26.53
CA GLU A 83 16.04 -33.18 -26.22
C GLU A 83 16.74 -33.38 -24.87
N VAL A 84 15.93 -33.40 -23.80
CA VAL A 84 16.40 -33.43 -22.39
C VAL A 84 17.28 -34.66 -22.10
N ASP A 85 16.98 -35.82 -22.68
CA ASP A 85 17.74 -37.05 -22.44
C ASP A 85 19.19 -36.94 -22.97
N ALA A 86 19.35 -36.43 -24.19
CA ALA A 86 20.68 -36.18 -24.76
C ALA A 86 21.48 -35.15 -23.95
N ALA A 87 20.83 -34.10 -23.44
CA ALA A 87 21.47 -33.11 -22.56
C ALA A 87 21.93 -33.75 -21.24
N THR A 88 21.12 -34.65 -20.70
CA THR A 88 21.39 -35.38 -19.46
C THR A 88 22.60 -36.31 -19.59
N GLU A 89 22.71 -37.05 -20.69
CA GLU A 89 23.87 -37.91 -21.02
C GLU A 89 25.19 -37.10 -21.06
N ARG A 90 25.13 -35.85 -21.51
CA ARG A 90 26.27 -34.91 -21.56
C ARG A 90 26.50 -34.13 -20.26
N GLY A 91 25.68 -34.33 -19.23
CA GLY A 91 25.78 -33.61 -17.96
C GLY A 91 25.43 -32.12 -18.07
N ILE A 92 24.61 -31.73 -19.05
CA ILE A 92 24.13 -30.38 -19.29
C ILE A 92 22.79 -30.20 -18.59
N TYR A 93 22.67 -29.17 -17.76
CA TYR A 93 21.38 -28.84 -17.13
C TYR A 93 20.43 -28.20 -18.13
N VAL A 94 19.19 -28.69 -18.20
CA VAL A 94 18.12 -28.05 -18.96
C VAL A 94 17.18 -27.36 -17.97
N THR A 95 17.04 -26.04 -18.05
CA THR A 95 16.22 -25.25 -17.10
C THR A 95 15.06 -24.57 -17.81
N ASN A 96 13.97 -24.35 -17.10
CA ASN A 96 12.79 -23.64 -17.61
C ASN A 96 12.37 -22.49 -16.69
N VAL A 97 11.51 -21.59 -17.17
CA VAL A 97 10.95 -20.51 -16.34
C VAL A 97 9.50 -20.82 -16.00
N ARG A 98 9.24 -21.03 -14.72
CA ARG A 98 7.90 -21.34 -14.19
C ARG A 98 7.24 -20.07 -13.66
N ASP A 99 5.91 -20.02 -13.72
CA ASP A 99 5.06 -19.02 -13.08
C ASP A 99 5.25 -17.54 -13.51
N TYR A 100 6.07 -17.27 -14.52
CA TYR A 100 6.38 -15.90 -14.97
C TYR A 100 5.19 -15.15 -15.57
N CYS A 101 4.16 -15.86 -16.04
CA CYS A 101 3.00 -15.29 -16.72
C CYS A 101 1.67 -15.78 -16.13
N SER A 102 1.64 -16.24 -14.87
CA SER A 102 0.43 -16.85 -14.31
C SER A 102 -0.76 -15.90 -14.22
N GLN A 103 -0.51 -14.60 -14.02
CA GLN A 103 -1.57 -13.60 -13.98
C GLN A 103 -2.02 -13.24 -15.39
N GLU A 104 -1.07 -13.04 -16.31
CA GLU A 104 -1.32 -12.69 -17.70
C GLU A 104 -2.18 -13.75 -18.40
N VAL A 105 -1.82 -15.03 -18.27
CA VAL A 105 -2.61 -16.13 -18.87
C VAL A 105 -4.00 -16.19 -18.25
N ALA A 106 -4.13 -15.93 -16.94
CA ALA A 106 -5.43 -15.91 -16.28
C ALA A 106 -6.29 -14.73 -16.77
N GLU A 107 -5.71 -13.55 -16.96
CA GLU A 107 -6.37 -12.37 -17.51
C GLU A 107 -6.82 -12.60 -18.95
N HIS A 108 -5.98 -13.25 -19.76
CA HIS A 108 -6.31 -13.60 -21.14
C HIS A 108 -7.46 -14.61 -21.23
N VAL A 109 -7.48 -15.62 -20.35
CA VAL A 109 -8.61 -16.55 -20.23
C VAL A 109 -9.90 -15.83 -19.81
N MET A 110 -9.81 -14.87 -18.87
CA MET A 110 -10.97 -14.04 -18.51
C MET A 110 -11.42 -13.15 -19.67
N ALA A 111 -10.49 -12.64 -20.49
CA ALA A 111 -10.81 -11.86 -21.68
C ALA A 111 -11.57 -12.70 -22.72
N PHE A 112 -11.16 -13.95 -22.98
CA PHE A 112 -11.92 -14.88 -23.80
C PHE A 112 -13.31 -15.13 -23.23
N LEU A 113 -13.40 -15.45 -21.93
CA LEU A 113 -14.67 -15.72 -21.26
C LEU A 113 -15.64 -14.53 -21.42
N LEU A 114 -15.18 -13.31 -21.14
CA LEU A 114 -15.98 -12.09 -21.27
C LEU A 114 -16.40 -11.82 -22.71
N SER A 115 -15.47 -11.99 -23.66
CA SER A 115 -15.71 -11.74 -25.08
C SER A 115 -16.73 -12.72 -25.66
N LEU A 116 -16.64 -14.00 -25.29
CA LEU A 116 -17.58 -15.04 -25.67
C LEU A 116 -18.96 -14.82 -25.04
N ALA A 117 -18.99 -14.49 -23.74
CA ALA A 117 -20.23 -14.24 -23.00
C ALA A 117 -21.01 -13.02 -23.53
N ARG A 118 -20.27 -12.00 -23.97
CA ARG A 118 -20.83 -10.71 -24.42
C ARG A 118 -20.86 -10.54 -25.94
N LYS A 119 -20.36 -11.52 -26.70
CA LYS A 119 -20.34 -11.51 -28.18
C LYS A 119 -19.63 -10.30 -28.77
N LEU A 120 -18.59 -9.80 -28.09
CA LEU A 120 -17.88 -8.59 -28.48
C LEU A 120 -17.30 -8.66 -29.90
N PRO A 121 -16.64 -9.75 -30.33
CA PRO A 121 -16.13 -9.84 -31.71
C PRO A 121 -17.24 -9.82 -32.76
N ASN A 122 -18.40 -10.42 -32.48
CA ASN A 122 -19.54 -10.40 -33.40
C ASN A 122 -20.09 -8.98 -33.55
N PHE A 123 -20.20 -8.24 -32.44
CA PHE A 123 -20.62 -6.83 -32.49
C PHE A 123 -19.61 -5.96 -33.21
N ASP A 124 -18.30 -6.11 -32.93
CA ASP A 124 -17.25 -5.35 -33.63
C ASP A 124 -17.24 -5.64 -35.13
N SER A 125 -17.32 -6.91 -35.54
CA SER A 125 -17.41 -7.30 -36.96
C SER A 125 -18.65 -6.75 -37.66
N SER A 126 -19.83 -6.83 -37.02
CA SER A 126 -21.08 -6.26 -37.54
C SER A 126 -20.97 -4.75 -37.75
N VAL A 127 -20.44 -4.03 -36.76
CA VAL A 127 -20.20 -2.58 -36.83
C VAL A 127 -19.21 -2.23 -37.94
N ARG A 128 -18.08 -2.92 -38.05
CA ARG A 128 -17.07 -2.69 -39.10
C ARG A 128 -17.60 -2.96 -40.50
N ALA A 129 -18.52 -3.91 -40.63
CA ALA A 129 -19.19 -4.20 -41.89
C ALA A 129 -20.35 -3.22 -42.19
N GLY A 130 -20.50 -2.14 -41.41
CA GLY A 130 -21.51 -1.10 -41.62
C GLY A 130 -22.92 -1.50 -41.16
N ARG A 131 -23.07 -2.59 -40.42
CA ARG A 131 -24.37 -3.12 -39.99
C ARG A 131 -24.67 -2.64 -38.57
N TRP A 132 -25.46 -1.58 -38.45
CA TRP A 132 -25.87 -0.99 -37.18
C TRP A 132 -27.30 -1.45 -36.81
N LYS A 133 -27.52 -1.96 -35.60
CA LYS A 133 -28.82 -2.49 -35.10
C LYS A 133 -29.30 -3.81 -35.72
N GLU A 134 -28.40 -4.74 -36.05
CA GLU A 134 -28.80 -6.12 -36.36
C GLU A 134 -29.43 -6.83 -35.15
N SER A 135 -30.13 -7.94 -35.40
CA SER A 135 -30.67 -8.80 -34.35
C SER A 135 -29.55 -9.22 -33.38
N LEU A 136 -29.80 -9.08 -32.08
CA LEU A 136 -28.81 -9.40 -31.06
C LEU A 136 -28.41 -10.90 -31.18
N PRO A 137 -27.12 -11.23 -31.28
CA PRO A 137 -26.68 -12.62 -31.28
C PRO A 137 -27.10 -13.26 -29.94
N GLN A 138 -27.89 -14.32 -29.98
CA GLN A 138 -28.39 -15.02 -28.78
C GLN A 138 -27.66 -16.36 -28.58
N PRO A 139 -27.45 -16.80 -27.32
CA PRO A 139 -27.81 -16.09 -26.07
C PRO A 139 -26.68 -15.18 -25.56
N ILE A 140 -27.04 -13.98 -25.09
CA ILE A 140 -26.17 -13.14 -24.23
C ILE A 140 -26.64 -13.32 -22.79
N ARG A 141 -25.75 -13.80 -21.91
CA ARG A 141 -26.09 -14.14 -20.52
C ARG A 141 -25.30 -13.31 -19.52
N SER A 142 -25.92 -13.05 -18.36
CA SER A 142 -25.19 -12.58 -17.19
C SER A 142 -24.27 -13.69 -16.66
N LEU A 143 -23.11 -13.32 -16.13
CA LEU A 143 -22.13 -14.29 -15.61
C LEU A 143 -22.48 -14.84 -14.22
N LYS A 144 -23.29 -14.09 -13.45
CA LYS A 144 -23.63 -14.47 -12.08
C LYS A 144 -24.39 -15.80 -12.07
N GLY A 145 -23.86 -16.77 -11.33
CA GLY A 145 -24.42 -18.12 -11.20
C GLY A 145 -24.09 -19.08 -12.33
N LEU A 146 -23.32 -18.66 -13.35
CA LEU A 146 -22.80 -19.57 -14.37
C LEU A 146 -21.62 -20.37 -13.82
N LYS A 147 -21.39 -21.56 -14.36
CA LYS A 147 -20.36 -22.49 -13.91
C LYS A 147 -19.13 -22.44 -14.80
N LEU A 148 -17.97 -22.13 -14.22
CA LEU A 148 -16.66 -22.25 -14.86
C LEU A 148 -15.97 -23.54 -14.42
N GLY A 149 -15.89 -24.50 -15.34
CA GLY A 149 -15.09 -25.70 -15.20
C GLY A 149 -13.62 -25.45 -15.51
N LEU A 150 -12.75 -25.91 -14.62
CA LEU A 150 -11.29 -25.86 -14.77
C LEU A 150 -10.75 -27.29 -14.84
N PHE A 151 -10.18 -27.66 -15.99
CA PHE A 151 -9.51 -28.94 -16.17
C PHE A 151 -8.02 -28.80 -15.88
N GLY A 152 -7.60 -29.27 -14.71
CA GLY A 152 -6.31 -28.95 -14.09
C GLY A 152 -6.42 -27.76 -13.13
N PHE A 153 -5.65 -27.79 -12.05
CA PHE A 153 -5.73 -26.79 -10.98
C PHE A 153 -4.35 -26.31 -10.49
N GLY A 154 -3.48 -25.95 -11.43
CA GLY A 154 -2.20 -25.29 -11.17
C GLY A 154 -2.36 -23.80 -10.84
N LYS A 155 -1.24 -23.06 -10.75
CA LYS A 155 -1.26 -21.63 -10.37
C LYS A 155 -2.10 -20.75 -11.30
N ILE A 156 -2.08 -21.02 -12.61
CA ILE A 156 -2.91 -20.31 -13.59
C ILE A 156 -4.39 -20.54 -13.32
N ALA A 157 -4.81 -21.80 -13.15
CA ALA A 157 -6.20 -22.14 -12.86
C ALA A 157 -6.70 -21.52 -11.55
N GLN A 158 -5.84 -21.46 -10.52
CA GLN A 158 -6.15 -20.77 -9.26
C GLN A 158 -6.36 -19.27 -9.48
N ALA A 159 -5.50 -18.63 -10.26
CA ALA A 159 -5.64 -17.21 -10.60
C ALA A 159 -6.89 -16.92 -11.46
N VAL A 160 -7.27 -17.85 -12.36
CA VAL A 160 -8.54 -17.79 -13.10
C VAL A 160 -9.72 -17.94 -12.15
N ALA A 161 -9.71 -18.94 -11.27
CA ALA A 161 -10.78 -19.18 -10.30
C ALA A 161 -11.02 -17.97 -9.40
N GLU A 162 -9.95 -17.34 -8.90
CA GLU A 162 -10.03 -16.14 -8.07
C GLU A 162 -10.73 -14.98 -8.80
N LYS A 163 -10.34 -14.71 -10.06
CA LYS A 163 -10.95 -13.65 -10.88
C LYS A 163 -12.40 -13.97 -11.24
N ALA A 164 -12.68 -15.21 -11.60
CA ALA A 164 -14.02 -15.66 -11.97
C ALA A 164 -15.00 -15.59 -10.78
N LYS A 165 -14.56 -15.94 -9.57
CA LYS A 165 -15.36 -15.77 -8.34
C LYS A 165 -15.77 -14.32 -8.12
N GLY A 166 -14.88 -13.37 -8.39
CA GLY A 166 -15.17 -11.94 -8.32
C GLY A 166 -16.29 -11.48 -9.26
N LEU A 167 -16.56 -12.22 -10.34
CA LEU A 167 -17.66 -11.97 -11.28
C LEU A 167 -18.92 -12.79 -10.98
N GLY A 168 -18.93 -13.56 -9.88
CA GLY A 168 -20.06 -14.36 -9.44
C GLY A 168 -20.22 -15.71 -10.17
N LEU A 169 -19.16 -16.23 -10.80
CA LEU A 169 -19.15 -17.59 -11.37
C LEU A 169 -18.91 -18.63 -10.27
N GLU A 170 -19.59 -19.77 -10.39
CA GLU A 170 -19.32 -20.96 -9.59
C GLU A 170 -18.16 -21.77 -10.19
N ILE A 171 -17.22 -22.22 -9.36
CA ILE A 171 -16.02 -22.92 -9.87
C ILE A 171 -16.18 -24.43 -9.71
N LEU A 172 -16.06 -25.16 -10.82
CA LEU A 172 -15.93 -26.61 -10.86
C LEU A 172 -14.50 -26.97 -11.21
N VAL A 173 -13.91 -27.95 -10.52
CA VAL A 173 -12.52 -28.34 -10.76
C VAL A 173 -12.41 -29.84 -10.93
N CYS A 174 -11.79 -30.27 -12.02
CA CYS A 174 -11.28 -31.64 -12.18
C CYS A 174 -9.76 -31.59 -12.17
N SER A 175 -9.12 -32.24 -11.20
CA SER A 175 -7.66 -32.26 -11.11
C SER A 175 -7.19 -33.59 -10.53
N ARG A 176 -5.95 -33.97 -10.87
CA ARG A 176 -5.27 -35.14 -10.27
C ARG A 176 -4.68 -34.84 -8.90
N ARG A 177 -4.52 -33.56 -8.56
CA ARG A 177 -4.05 -33.13 -7.24
C ARG A 177 -5.22 -33.12 -6.28
N GLU A 178 -4.99 -33.53 -5.04
CA GLU A 178 -5.96 -33.31 -3.97
C GLU A 178 -6.18 -31.80 -3.78
N ILE A 179 -7.45 -31.40 -3.78
CA ILE A 179 -7.87 -30.02 -3.63
C ILE A 179 -8.91 -29.99 -2.53
N ALA A 180 -8.67 -29.17 -1.50
CA ALA A 180 -9.67 -28.93 -0.47
C ALA A 180 -10.87 -28.17 -1.08
N PRO A 181 -12.09 -28.71 -1.00
CA PRO A 181 -13.28 -27.99 -1.45
C PRO A 181 -13.52 -26.74 -0.61
N SER A 182 -14.21 -25.74 -1.17
CA SER A 182 -14.64 -24.52 -0.46
C SER A 182 -16.04 -24.11 -0.89
N ALA A 183 -16.67 -23.16 -0.19
CA ALA A 183 -18.06 -22.74 -0.44
C ALA A 183 -18.37 -22.35 -1.91
N GLN A 184 -17.36 -21.95 -2.69
CA GLN A 184 -17.50 -21.54 -4.10
C GLN A 184 -16.61 -22.37 -5.07
N LEU A 185 -16.05 -23.49 -4.60
CA LEU A 185 -15.23 -24.39 -5.41
C LEU A 185 -15.63 -25.84 -5.14
N ARG A 186 -16.20 -26.49 -6.14
CA ARG A 186 -16.55 -27.91 -6.12
C ARG A 186 -15.53 -28.72 -6.90
N VAL A 187 -14.95 -29.72 -6.26
CA VAL A 187 -14.13 -30.72 -6.95
C VAL A 187 -15.08 -31.79 -7.52
N VAL A 188 -14.97 -32.07 -8.81
CA VAL A 188 -15.86 -32.98 -9.54
C VAL A 188 -15.07 -33.94 -10.43
N ASP A 189 -15.66 -35.07 -10.76
CA ASP A 189 -15.11 -35.97 -11.78
C ASP A 189 -15.15 -35.34 -13.18
N PHE A 190 -14.46 -35.97 -14.13
CA PHE A 190 -14.32 -35.43 -15.48
C PHE A 190 -15.64 -35.35 -16.25
N GLU A 191 -16.53 -36.33 -16.11
CA GLU A 191 -17.81 -36.33 -16.83
C GLU A 191 -18.75 -35.25 -16.26
N THR A 192 -18.78 -35.12 -14.94
CA THR A 192 -19.51 -34.06 -14.24
C THR A 192 -18.99 -32.67 -14.66
N LEU A 193 -17.68 -32.50 -14.79
CA LEU A 193 -17.08 -31.26 -15.27
C LEU A 193 -17.63 -30.88 -16.66
N LEU A 194 -17.66 -31.84 -17.61
CA LEU A 194 -18.15 -31.59 -18.96
C LEU A 194 -19.63 -31.22 -19.00
N ARG A 195 -20.47 -31.96 -18.26
CA ARG A 195 -21.92 -31.80 -18.30
C ARG A 195 -22.40 -30.52 -17.61
N GLU A 196 -21.74 -30.12 -16.52
CA GLU A 196 -22.19 -28.98 -15.72
C GLU A 196 -21.62 -27.63 -16.16
N SER A 197 -20.48 -27.60 -16.86
CA SER A 197 -19.80 -26.35 -17.22
C SER A 197 -20.57 -25.50 -18.24
N ASP A 198 -20.70 -24.21 -17.96
CA ASP A 198 -21.11 -23.20 -18.96
C ASP A 198 -19.90 -22.63 -19.70
N PHE A 199 -18.76 -22.57 -19.00
CA PHE A 199 -17.44 -22.32 -19.56
C PHE A 199 -16.51 -23.44 -19.10
N LEU A 200 -15.72 -24.01 -20.02
CA LEU A 200 -14.71 -25.01 -19.70
C LEU A 200 -13.34 -24.49 -20.13
N SER A 201 -12.42 -24.32 -19.19
CA SER A 201 -11.06 -23.83 -19.44
C SER A 201 -9.99 -24.87 -19.10
N LEU A 202 -9.03 -25.07 -20.00
CA LEU A 202 -7.95 -26.03 -19.84
C LEU A 202 -6.72 -25.43 -19.15
N HIS A 203 -6.20 -26.13 -18.14
CA HIS A 203 -5.05 -25.71 -17.33
C HIS A 203 -4.19 -26.89 -16.88
N THR A 204 -3.91 -27.83 -17.80
CA THR A 204 -3.06 -29.00 -17.55
C THR A 204 -1.86 -29.02 -18.51
N ALA A 205 -0.78 -29.67 -18.08
CA ALA A 205 0.34 -29.97 -18.96
C ALA A 205 -0.05 -30.99 -20.03
N LEU A 206 0.62 -30.94 -21.18
CA LEU A 206 0.52 -31.97 -22.23
C LEU A 206 1.40 -33.15 -21.86
N THR A 207 0.80 -34.33 -21.82
CA THR A 207 1.44 -35.61 -21.50
C THR A 207 0.83 -36.69 -22.39
N HIS A 208 1.44 -37.87 -22.47
CA HIS A 208 0.86 -39.00 -23.22
C HIS A 208 -0.59 -39.33 -22.79
N GLN A 209 -0.94 -39.09 -21.52
CA GLN A 209 -2.29 -39.35 -20.99
C GLN A 209 -3.30 -38.21 -21.22
N THR A 210 -2.83 -37.01 -21.56
CA THR A 210 -3.68 -35.82 -21.77
C THR A 210 -3.70 -35.35 -23.22
N HIS A 211 -2.85 -35.91 -24.06
CA HIS A 211 -2.85 -35.68 -25.50
C HIS A 211 -4.19 -36.12 -26.10
N GLY A 212 -4.84 -35.24 -26.86
CA GLY A 212 -6.16 -35.48 -27.47
C GLY A 212 -7.26 -35.79 -26.46
N ARG A 213 -7.15 -35.33 -25.20
CA ARG A 213 -8.11 -35.66 -24.13
C ARG A 213 -9.53 -35.19 -24.44
N PHE A 214 -9.67 -34.13 -25.23
CA PHE A 214 -10.94 -33.56 -25.67
C PHE A 214 -11.18 -33.88 -27.15
N GLY A 215 -12.02 -34.86 -27.42
CA GLY A 215 -12.46 -35.25 -28.76
C GLY A 215 -13.99 -35.20 -28.93
N GLU A 216 -14.51 -35.85 -29.97
CA GLU A 216 -15.93 -35.78 -30.34
C GLU A 216 -16.85 -36.23 -29.19
N ARG A 217 -16.49 -37.30 -28.47
CA ARG A 217 -17.28 -37.79 -27.33
C ARG A 217 -17.43 -36.71 -26.27
N GLU A 218 -16.33 -36.07 -25.86
CA GLU A 218 -16.32 -35.07 -24.81
C GLU A 218 -17.13 -33.82 -25.20
N PHE A 219 -16.98 -33.33 -26.44
CA PHE A 219 -17.75 -32.18 -26.90
C PHE A 219 -19.25 -32.46 -26.98
N ARG A 220 -19.67 -33.69 -27.34
CA ARG A 220 -21.09 -34.09 -27.30
C ARG A 220 -21.66 -34.19 -25.89
N MET A 221 -20.82 -34.32 -24.86
CA MET A 221 -21.26 -34.35 -23.46
C MET A 221 -21.47 -32.95 -22.86
N MET A 222 -20.89 -31.92 -23.48
CA MET A 222 -21.06 -30.54 -23.05
C MET A 222 -22.44 -29.99 -23.44
N LYS A 223 -22.84 -28.89 -22.81
CA LYS A 223 -24.11 -28.22 -23.16
C LYS A 223 -23.97 -27.55 -24.54
N PRO A 224 -25.02 -27.55 -25.38
CA PRO A 224 -25.05 -26.74 -26.61
C PRO A 224 -24.78 -25.24 -26.38
N SER A 225 -25.05 -24.74 -25.17
CA SER A 225 -24.78 -23.35 -24.79
C SER A 225 -23.39 -23.11 -24.17
N ALA A 226 -22.56 -24.14 -24.04
CA ALA A 226 -21.28 -24.04 -23.35
C ALA A 226 -20.19 -23.43 -24.24
N TYR A 227 -19.21 -22.77 -23.61
CA TYR A 227 -18.03 -22.23 -24.26
C TYR A 227 -16.77 -22.98 -23.83
N PHE A 228 -15.85 -23.18 -24.76
CA PHE A 228 -14.61 -23.91 -24.53
C PHE A 228 -13.39 -22.98 -24.64
N ILE A 229 -12.46 -23.03 -23.70
CA ILE A 229 -11.29 -22.14 -23.66
C ILE A 229 -10.01 -22.97 -23.51
N ASN A 230 -9.05 -22.76 -24.39
CA ASN A 230 -7.73 -23.39 -24.29
C ASN A 230 -6.62 -22.33 -24.40
N ALA A 231 -5.95 -22.08 -23.27
CA ALA A 231 -4.72 -21.30 -23.19
C ALA A 231 -3.57 -22.13 -22.58
N ALA A 232 -3.67 -23.47 -22.66
CA ALA A 232 -2.69 -24.39 -22.10
C ALA A 232 -1.77 -24.95 -23.18
N ARG A 233 -2.22 -25.96 -23.95
CA ARG A 233 -1.47 -26.56 -25.06
C ARG A 233 -2.44 -27.04 -26.16
N GLY A 234 -2.08 -26.82 -27.42
CA GLY A 234 -2.91 -27.23 -28.56
C GLY A 234 -3.17 -28.74 -28.62
N GLY A 235 -2.13 -29.55 -28.36
CA GLY A 235 -2.21 -31.02 -28.38
C GLY A 235 -3.16 -31.67 -27.35
N LEU A 236 -3.78 -30.90 -26.44
CA LEU A 236 -4.80 -31.40 -25.52
C LEU A 236 -6.14 -31.67 -26.23
N VAL A 237 -6.34 -31.08 -27.41
CA VAL A 237 -7.61 -31.03 -28.12
C VAL A 237 -7.46 -31.64 -29.50
N ASP A 238 -8.43 -32.46 -29.90
CA ASP A 238 -8.59 -32.82 -31.31
C ASP A 238 -9.28 -31.66 -32.05
N GLU A 239 -8.49 -30.90 -32.82
CA GLU A 239 -8.97 -29.71 -33.53
C GLU A 239 -10.06 -30.01 -34.56
N ASN A 240 -10.02 -31.19 -35.20
CA ASN A 240 -11.05 -31.58 -36.15
C ASN A 240 -12.38 -31.84 -35.42
N ALA A 241 -12.30 -32.51 -34.27
CA ALA A 241 -13.47 -32.71 -33.43
C ALA A 241 -14.04 -31.39 -32.89
N LEU A 242 -13.18 -30.43 -32.52
CA LEU A 242 -13.62 -29.10 -32.07
C LEU A 242 -14.28 -28.31 -33.21
N ALA A 243 -13.67 -28.27 -34.41
CA ALA A 243 -14.24 -27.60 -35.56
C ALA A 243 -15.63 -28.16 -35.90
N ARG A 244 -15.77 -29.48 -35.89
CA ARG A 244 -17.05 -30.17 -36.09
C ARG A 244 -18.05 -29.86 -34.99
N ALA A 245 -17.63 -29.85 -33.72
CA ALA A 245 -18.48 -29.52 -32.58
C ALA A 245 -19.07 -28.11 -32.67
N LEU A 246 -18.30 -27.17 -33.21
CA LEU A 246 -18.74 -25.78 -33.42
C LEU A 246 -19.65 -25.65 -34.64
N SER A 247 -19.33 -26.31 -35.76
CA SER A 247 -20.15 -26.26 -36.97
C SER A 247 -21.50 -26.96 -36.78
N GLU A 248 -21.53 -28.10 -36.08
CA GLU A 248 -22.74 -28.84 -35.74
C GLU A 248 -23.44 -28.35 -34.46
N LYS A 249 -22.92 -27.28 -33.82
CA LYS A 249 -23.49 -26.63 -32.62
C LYS A 249 -23.66 -27.55 -31.40
N TRP A 250 -22.73 -28.48 -31.19
CA TRP A 250 -22.64 -29.23 -29.94
C TRP A 250 -22.19 -28.33 -28.77
N ILE A 251 -21.45 -27.25 -29.08
CA ILE A 251 -21.09 -26.16 -28.16
C ILE A 251 -21.26 -24.79 -28.84
N ALA A 252 -21.30 -23.71 -28.06
CA ALA A 252 -21.67 -22.37 -28.54
C ALA A 252 -20.50 -21.53 -29.09
N GLY A 253 -19.26 -21.87 -28.75
CA GLY A 253 -18.09 -21.13 -29.20
C GLY A 253 -16.81 -21.55 -28.46
N ALA A 254 -15.67 -21.08 -28.96
CA ALA A 254 -14.37 -21.38 -28.36
C ALA A 254 -13.42 -20.17 -28.34
N GLY A 255 -12.56 -20.09 -27.33
CA GLY A 255 -11.43 -19.15 -27.26
C GLY A 255 -10.12 -19.91 -27.18
N LEU A 256 -9.25 -19.76 -28.18
CA LEU A 256 -8.01 -20.54 -28.28
C LEU A 256 -6.81 -19.59 -28.41
N ASP A 257 -5.91 -19.67 -27.44
CA ASP A 257 -4.60 -19.03 -27.55
C ASP A 257 -3.56 -19.98 -28.16
N VAL A 258 -3.84 -21.28 -28.17
CA VAL A 258 -2.91 -22.32 -28.63
C VAL A 258 -3.56 -23.27 -29.63
N LEU A 259 -2.78 -23.71 -30.60
CA LEU A 259 -3.17 -24.68 -31.65
C LEU A 259 -2.11 -25.78 -31.76
N LYS A 260 -2.44 -26.89 -32.41
CA LYS A 260 -1.57 -28.05 -32.61
C LYS A 260 -0.37 -27.70 -33.49
N SER A 261 -0.58 -26.84 -34.48
CA SER A 261 0.47 -26.26 -35.32
C SER A 261 0.41 -24.75 -35.20
N GLU A 262 1.55 -24.13 -34.90
CA GLU A 262 1.68 -22.69 -34.70
C GLU A 262 2.85 -22.15 -35.56
N PRO A 263 2.59 -21.38 -36.64
CA PRO A 263 1.27 -20.94 -37.11
C PRO A 263 0.40 -22.09 -37.66
N PRO A 264 -0.94 -21.95 -37.60
CA PRO A 264 -1.84 -22.93 -38.20
C PRO A 264 -1.76 -22.87 -39.73
N GLN A 265 -2.01 -24.01 -40.37
CA GLN A 265 -2.14 -24.07 -41.83
C GLN A 265 -3.37 -23.26 -42.27
N PRO A 266 -3.32 -22.54 -43.42
CA PRO A 266 -4.44 -21.74 -43.91
C PRO A 266 -5.75 -22.51 -44.08
N GLU A 267 -5.67 -23.83 -44.29
CA GLU A 267 -6.82 -24.70 -44.49
C GLU A 267 -7.55 -25.05 -43.18
N ASN A 268 -6.96 -24.77 -42.02
CA ASN A 268 -7.54 -25.12 -40.71
C ASN A 268 -8.94 -24.51 -40.55
N ASP A 269 -9.95 -25.36 -40.40
CA ASP A 269 -11.35 -24.95 -40.38
C ASP A 269 -11.70 -24.04 -39.21
N LEU A 270 -10.94 -24.08 -38.10
CA LEU A 270 -11.13 -23.16 -36.97
C LEU A 270 -10.89 -21.69 -37.36
N LEU A 271 -10.07 -21.42 -38.39
CA LEU A 271 -9.83 -20.06 -38.90
C LEU A 271 -11.05 -19.44 -39.59
N LYS A 272 -12.02 -20.27 -39.99
CA LYS A 272 -13.18 -19.87 -40.80
C LYS A 272 -14.45 -19.67 -39.96
N LEU A 273 -14.42 -19.95 -38.66
CA LEU A 273 -15.59 -19.99 -37.79
C LEU A 273 -15.75 -18.72 -36.96
N ASP A 274 -16.86 -17.99 -37.17
CA ASP A 274 -17.22 -16.79 -36.39
C ASP A 274 -17.51 -17.06 -34.89
N SER A 275 -17.66 -18.34 -34.52
CA SER A 275 -17.85 -18.78 -33.13
C SER A 275 -16.54 -19.02 -32.39
N VAL A 276 -15.39 -18.77 -33.03
CA VAL A 276 -14.05 -18.97 -32.47
C VAL A 276 -13.32 -17.63 -32.33
N ILE A 277 -12.71 -17.40 -31.17
CA ILE A 277 -11.76 -16.32 -30.95
C ILE A 277 -10.37 -16.94 -30.89
N LEU A 278 -9.46 -16.46 -31.72
CA LEU A 278 -8.09 -16.95 -31.79
C LEU A 278 -7.11 -15.85 -31.38
N SER A 279 -6.06 -16.24 -30.65
CA SER A 279 -4.88 -15.40 -30.43
C SER A 279 -3.59 -16.17 -30.71
N PRO A 280 -2.49 -15.51 -31.11
CA PRO A 280 -1.30 -16.17 -31.60
C PRO A 280 -0.34 -16.59 -30.46
N HIS A 281 -0.83 -17.38 -29.51
CA HIS A 281 -0.06 -17.85 -28.34
C HIS A 281 0.59 -16.70 -27.56
N VAL A 282 -0.21 -15.68 -27.29
CA VAL A 282 0.21 -14.40 -26.70
C VAL A 282 -0.35 -14.21 -25.30
N GLY A 283 -1.18 -15.13 -24.79
CA GLY A 283 -1.80 -15.00 -23.47
C GLY A 283 -0.80 -14.89 -22.33
N TRP A 284 0.47 -15.25 -22.55
CA TRP A 284 1.53 -15.06 -21.57
C TRP A 284 2.08 -13.63 -21.51
N PHE A 285 1.90 -12.81 -22.55
CA PHE A 285 2.67 -11.58 -22.77
C PHE A 285 2.10 -10.37 -22.01
N SER A 286 2.96 -9.77 -21.19
CA SER A 286 2.93 -8.39 -20.75
C SER A 286 4.38 -7.88 -20.76
N HIS A 287 4.60 -6.57 -20.71
CA HIS A 287 5.96 -6.03 -20.55
C HIS A 287 6.64 -6.62 -19.30
N ASP A 288 5.86 -6.75 -18.21
CA ASP A 288 6.33 -7.29 -16.94
C ASP A 288 6.61 -8.80 -16.98
N SER A 289 5.77 -9.60 -17.64
CA SER A 289 6.00 -11.05 -17.77
C SER A 289 7.16 -11.34 -18.73
N ASN A 290 7.32 -10.54 -19.79
CA ASN A 290 8.43 -10.63 -20.72
C ASN A 290 9.76 -10.34 -20.01
N GLN A 291 9.83 -9.26 -19.23
CA GLN A 291 11.01 -8.95 -18.43
C GLN A 291 11.32 -10.08 -17.43
N ARG A 292 10.31 -10.54 -16.66
CA ARG A 292 10.48 -11.64 -15.70
C ARG A 292 10.97 -12.93 -16.34
N LEU A 293 10.43 -13.28 -17.50
CA LEU A 293 10.84 -14.45 -18.28
C LEU A 293 12.33 -14.38 -18.61
N ARG A 294 12.74 -13.24 -19.19
CA ARG A 294 14.10 -13.01 -19.68
C ARG A 294 15.12 -13.00 -18.56
N GLU A 295 14.83 -12.26 -17.50
CA GLU A 295 15.70 -12.22 -16.31
C GLU A 295 15.81 -13.60 -15.64
N SER A 296 14.72 -14.34 -15.52
CA SER A 296 14.73 -15.63 -14.83
C SER A 296 15.55 -16.68 -15.58
N ALA A 297 15.40 -16.76 -16.90
CA ALA A 297 16.21 -17.66 -17.72
C ALA A 297 17.70 -17.29 -17.63
N ALA A 298 18.03 -16.00 -17.73
CA ALA A 298 19.40 -15.52 -17.58
C ALA A 298 19.99 -15.80 -16.18
N ARG A 299 19.17 -15.74 -15.12
CA ARG A 299 19.59 -16.08 -13.75
C ARG A 299 19.93 -17.55 -13.60
N GLU A 300 19.23 -18.47 -14.25
CA GLU A 300 19.61 -19.90 -14.23
C GLU A 300 20.98 -20.12 -14.88
N VAL A 301 21.23 -19.46 -16.02
CA VAL A 301 22.56 -19.52 -16.67
C VAL A 301 23.64 -18.94 -15.77
N LEU A 302 23.38 -17.78 -15.15
CA LEU A 302 24.28 -17.15 -14.18
C LEU A 302 24.66 -18.11 -13.04
N ARG A 303 23.67 -18.79 -12.45
CA ARG A 303 23.88 -19.73 -11.34
C ARG A 303 24.79 -20.88 -11.75
N VAL A 304 24.43 -21.59 -12.82
CA VAL A 304 25.17 -22.77 -13.25
C VAL A 304 26.62 -22.41 -13.61
N LEU A 305 26.83 -21.28 -14.28
CA LEU A 305 28.18 -20.84 -14.66
C LEU A 305 29.02 -20.34 -13.48
N LYS A 306 28.39 -19.88 -12.40
CA LYS A 306 29.07 -19.61 -11.11
C LYS A 306 29.37 -20.87 -10.28
N GLY A 307 28.91 -22.04 -10.73
CA GLY A 307 29.02 -23.29 -9.97
C GLY A 307 27.93 -23.49 -8.93
N GLU A 308 26.88 -22.67 -8.95
CA GLU A 308 25.68 -22.87 -8.14
C GLU A 308 24.74 -23.88 -8.82
N PRO A 309 23.99 -24.71 -8.07
CA PRO A 309 22.98 -25.59 -8.66
C PRO A 309 21.83 -24.78 -9.28
N PRO A 310 21.28 -25.21 -10.44
CA PRO A 310 20.09 -24.58 -11.02
C PRO A 310 18.86 -24.82 -10.14
N LEU A 311 17.90 -23.88 -10.16
CA LEU A 311 16.68 -23.96 -9.36
C LEU A 311 15.51 -24.61 -10.12
N SER A 312 15.54 -24.55 -11.45
CA SER A 312 14.43 -25.01 -12.30
C SER A 312 14.83 -26.06 -13.32
N ALA A 313 15.93 -26.77 -13.08
CA ALA A 313 16.36 -27.85 -13.95
C ALA A 313 15.31 -28.97 -14.03
N VAL A 314 14.98 -29.40 -15.25
CA VAL A 314 14.07 -30.51 -15.51
C VAL A 314 14.76 -31.88 -15.42
N ASN A 315 16.09 -31.90 -15.46
CA ASN A 315 16.95 -33.08 -15.39
C ASN A 315 17.98 -33.00 -14.24
N PHE A 316 17.60 -32.32 -13.14
CA PHE A 316 18.54 -32.02 -12.06
C PHE A 316 19.14 -33.28 -11.44
N GLU A 317 18.30 -34.25 -11.08
CA GLU A 317 18.72 -35.43 -10.31
C GLU A 317 19.63 -36.33 -11.14
N GLU A 318 19.33 -36.49 -12.42
CA GLU A 318 20.03 -37.32 -13.37
C GLU A 318 21.42 -36.74 -13.66
N VAL A 319 21.51 -35.41 -13.91
CA VAL A 319 22.79 -34.71 -14.11
C VAL A 319 23.61 -34.67 -12.82
N ALA A 320 22.98 -34.54 -11.65
CA ALA A 320 23.69 -34.60 -10.37
C ALA A 320 24.29 -36.00 -10.12
N LYS A 321 23.58 -37.08 -10.52
CA LYS A 321 24.07 -38.47 -10.43
C LYS A 321 25.25 -38.74 -11.38
N THR A 322 25.22 -38.22 -12.61
CA THR A 322 26.33 -38.39 -13.57
C THR A 322 27.61 -37.65 -13.16
N LYS A 323 27.50 -36.50 -12.47
CA LYS A 323 28.66 -35.73 -11.98
C LYS A 323 29.27 -36.19 -10.66
N SER A 324 28.54 -36.97 -9.85
CA SER A 324 28.93 -37.29 -8.47
C SER A 324 29.55 -38.67 -8.26
N GLY A 325 29.74 -39.48 -9.31
CA GLY A 325 30.37 -40.80 -9.17
C GLY A 325 29.70 -41.66 -8.08
N GLY A 326 28.41 -41.95 -8.24
CA GLY A 326 27.73 -42.97 -7.44
C GLY A 326 27.59 -42.70 -5.94
N LYS A 327 26.96 -41.58 -5.55
CA LYS A 327 25.96 -41.53 -4.46
C LYS A 327 25.33 -40.14 -4.40
N PRO A 328 24.00 -40.00 -4.56
CA PRO A 328 23.35 -38.69 -4.45
C PRO A 328 23.31 -38.21 -2.99
N PRO A 329 23.49 -36.92 -2.71
CA PRO A 329 23.10 -36.34 -1.43
C PRO A 329 21.58 -36.33 -1.33
N VAL A 330 21.06 -36.57 -0.13
CA VAL A 330 19.63 -36.75 0.16
C VAL A 330 18.83 -35.49 -0.26
N ALA A 331 18.09 -35.62 -1.35
CA ALA A 331 16.97 -34.75 -1.68
C ALA A 331 15.77 -35.13 -0.79
N ALA A 332 14.97 -34.14 -0.40
CA ALA A 332 13.66 -34.37 0.23
C ALA A 332 12.81 -35.28 -0.68
N PRO A 333 12.04 -36.23 -0.13
CA PRO A 333 11.45 -37.29 -0.91
C PRO A 333 10.47 -36.74 -1.97
N PRO A 334 10.55 -37.21 -3.23
CA PRO A 334 9.44 -37.10 -4.17
C PRO A 334 8.23 -37.83 -3.59
N ALA A 335 7.03 -37.27 -3.77
CA ALA A 335 5.80 -37.97 -3.45
C ALA A 335 5.79 -39.32 -4.19
N GLN A 336 5.86 -40.41 -3.43
CA GLN A 336 5.77 -41.77 -3.98
C GLN A 336 4.43 -41.97 -4.69
N GLU A 337 4.50 -42.51 -5.90
CA GLU A 337 3.41 -43.22 -6.54
C GLU A 337 2.96 -44.38 -5.64
N ALA A 338 1.79 -44.25 -5.03
CA ALA A 338 1.11 -45.37 -4.40
C ALA A 338 0.15 -45.98 -5.43
N ALA A 339 0.54 -47.16 -5.94
CA ALA A 339 -0.35 -48.05 -6.65
C ALA A 339 -1.54 -48.41 -5.74
N TRP A 340 -2.73 -48.25 -6.32
CA TRP A 340 -4.00 -48.62 -5.72
C TRP A 340 -4.11 -50.16 -5.71
N ASN A 341 -4.14 -50.78 -4.53
CA ASN A 341 -4.65 -52.13 -4.32
C ASN A 341 -5.51 -52.11 -3.06
N GLY A 342 -6.80 -52.38 -3.21
CA GLY A 342 -7.76 -52.42 -2.12
C GLY A 342 -7.60 -53.66 -1.23
N ASN A 343 -7.75 -53.49 0.08
CA ASN A 343 -8.80 -54.13 0.88
C ASN A 343 -8.65 -53.80 2.38
N GLU A 344 -9.78 -53.44 2.97
CA GLU A 344 -10.33 -53.85 4.28
C GLU A 344 -9.49 -53.89 5.59
N LEU A 345 -9.98 -53.10 6.56
CA LEU A 345 -10.41 -53.45 7.94
C LEU A 345 -9.40 -53.76 9.08
N LYS A 346 -9.62 -53.01 10.17
CA LYS A 346 -9.57 -53.33 11.62
C LYS A 346 -8.23 -53.31 12.40
N GLY A 347 -8.22 -52.51 13.48
CA GLY A 347 -8.04 -53.04 14.85
C GLY A 347 -6.79 -52.64 15.66
N ALA A 348 -7.03 -51.79 16.67
CA ALA A 348 -6.55 -51.86 18.08
C ALA A 348 -5.05 -51.91 18.49
N ASN A 349 -4.73 -50.97 19.39
CA ASN A 349 -3.88 -51.06 20.61
C ASN A 349 -2.37 -51.36 20.54
N GLY A 350 -1.59 -50.59 21.33
CA GLY A 350 -0.42 -51.14 22.05
C GLY A 350 0.83 -50.26 22.19
N ILE A 351 0.89 -49.53 23.30
CA ILE A 351 2.04 -49.15 24.17
C ILE A 351 3.43 -49.73 23.82
N GLY A 352 4.48 -48.90 23.92
CA GLY A 352 5.87 -49.39 24.08
C GLY A 352 6.97 -48.32 24.11
N SER A 353 7.34 -47.89 25.30
CA SER A 353 8.51 -47.07 25.64
C SER A 353 9.85 -47.81 25.47
N GLY A 354 10.93 -47.09 25.08
CA GLY A 354 12.29 -47.63 25.14
C GLY A 354 13.38 -46.58 24.92
N ASN A 355 14.06 -46.20 26.00
CA ASN A 355 15.26 -45.36 26.05
C ASN A 355 16.47 -46.00 25.34
N GLY A 356 17.33 -45.18 24.74
CA GLY A 356 18.66 -45.57 24.26
C GLY A 356 19.55 -44.36 24.02
N ASN A 357 20.44 -44.09 24.98
CA ASN A 357 21.43 -43.02 25.00
C ASN A 357 22.55 -43.26 23.98
N GLY A 358 23.06 -42.22 23.32
CA GLY A 358 24.22 -42.34 22.43
C GLY A 358 24.67 -41.03 21.80
N SER A 359 25.52 -40.29 22.51
CA SER A 359 26.18 -39.08 22.04
C SER A 359 27.05 -39.32 20.80
N LYS A 360 26.86 -38.50 19.76
CA LYS A 360 27.92 -38.18 18.79
C LYS A 360 27.90 -36.68 18.51
N ASN A 361 28.97 -36.02 18.93
CA ASN A 361 29.34 -34.67 18.52
C ASN A 361 29.44 -34.62 16.99
N GLY A 362 28.52 -33.90 16.37
CA GLY A 362 28.68 -33.36 15.03
C GLY A 362 28.43 -31.86 15.11
N ASN A 363 29.42 -31.05 14.72
CA ASN A 363 29.29 -29.61 14.52
C ASN A 363 28.25 -29.36 13.41
N GLY A 364 26.97 -29.36 13.77
CA GLY A 364 25.89 -28.82 12.96
C GLY A 364 25.84 -27.32 13.22
N TYR A 365 25.96 -26.51 12.18
CA TYR A 365 25.33 -25.18 12.18
C TYR A 365 23.82 -25.40 12.30
N HIS A 366 23.32 -25.68 13.50
CA HIS A 366 21.91 -25.60 13.80
C HIS A 366 21.54 -24.12 13.60
N ARG A 367 20.84 -23.82 12.49
CA ARG A 367 20.11 -22.56 12.40
C ARG A 367 19.19 -22.53 13.62
N LYS A 368 19.47 -21.62 14.55
CA LYS A 368 18.69 -21.48 15.77
C LYS A 368 17.28 -21.06 15.35
N THR A 369 16.31 -21.97 15.48
CA THR A 369 14.90 -21.65 15.24
C THR A 369 14.37 -20.80 16.38
N ILE A 370 13.40 -19.93 16.09
CA ILE A 370 12.70 -19.10 17.07
C ILE A 370 11.22 -19.07 16.73
N ARG A 371 10.36 -18.78 17.71
CA ARG A 371 8.93 -18.57 17.43
C ARG A 371 8.72 -17.35 16.54
N THR A 372 7.72 -17.42 15.68
CA THR A 372 7.36 -16.33 14.77
C THR A 372 7.04 -15.03 15.52
N ALA A 373 6.36 -15.12 16.67
CA ALA A 373 6.15 -13.97 17.54
C ALA A 373 7.45 -13.32 18.02
N GLU A 374 8.43 -14.12 18.45
CA GLU A 374 9.75 -13.66 18.89
C GLU A 374 10.54 -13.03 17.75
N TYR A 375 10.42 -13.57 16.54
CA TYR A 375 11.00 -12.98 15.34
C TYR A 375 10.48 -11.55 15.13
N ILE A 376 9.15 -11.36 15.15
CA ILE A 376 8.53 -10.04 14.93
C ILE A 376 9.05 -9.04 15.96
N ILE A 377 8.99 -9.37 17.25
CA ILE A 377 9.40 -8.47 18.34
C ILE A 377 10.89 -8.13 18.26
N ARG A 378 11.77 -9.13 18.10
CA ARG A 378 13.22 -8.90 17.96
C ARG A 378 13.56 -8.10 16.70
N TYR A 379 12.79 -8.25 15.61
CA TYR A 379 12.96 -7.44 14.41
C TYR A 379 12.62 -5.97 14.69
N LEU A 380 11.50 -5.70 15.36
CA LEU A 380 11.09 -4.34 15.75
C LEU A 380 12.07 -3.71 16.74
N GLU A 381 12.58 -4.48 17.70
CA GLU A 381 13.59 -4.03 18.67
C GLU A 381 14.88 -3.60 17.94
N ARG A 382 15.34 -4.39 16.96
CA ARG A 382 16.50 -4.04 16.12
C ARG A 382 16.27 -2.80 15.25
N MET A 383 15.03 -2.50 14.89
CA MET A 383 14.66 -1.24 14.22
C MET A 383 14.61 -0.04 15.16
N GLY A 384 14.79 -0.25 16.47
CA GLY A 384 14.71 0.81 17.48
C GLY A 384 13.28 1.18 17.85
N VAL A 385 12.30 0.29 17.64
CA VAL A 385 10.97 0.42 18.26
C VAL A 385 11.16 0.31 19.78
N GLN A 386 10.62 1.28 20.52
CA GLN A 386 10.74 1.34 21.98
C GLN A 386 9.41 1.04 22.69
N TYR A 387 8.30 1.41 22.06
CA TYR A 387 6.97 1.32 22.64
C TYR A 387 6.00 0.69 21.65
N ILE A 388 5.11 -0.15 22.17
CA ILE A 388 3.94 -0.62 21.43
C ILE A 388 2.69 -0.32 22.25
N PHE A 389 1.74 0.39 21.64
CA PHE A 389 0.49 0.79 22.29
C PHE A 389 -0.62 -0.20 21.97
N GLY A 390 -1.39 -0.65 22.96
CA GLY A 390 -2.46 -1.58 22.67
C GLY A 390 -3.27 -2.05 23.85
N VAL A 391 -4.28 -2.85 23.53
CA VAL A 391 -5.07 -3.62 24.49
C VAL A 391 -4.73 -5.10 24.27
N SER A 392 -4.54 -5.85 25.37
CA SER A 392 -4.18 -7.27 25.29
C SER A 392 -5.41 -8.15 24.99
N GLY A 393 -5.17 -9.36 24.50
CA GLY A 393 -6.21 -10.34 24.26
C GLY A 393 -5.67 -11.71 23.84
N GLY A 394 -6.57 -12.68 23.74
CA GLY A 394 -6.20 -14.10 23.63
C GLY A 394 -5.40 -14.43 22.36
N THR A 395 -5.82 -13.95 21.19
CA THR A 395 -5.20 -14.31 19.91
C THR A 395 -3.85 -13.64 19.70
N ILE A 396 -3.65 -12.44 20.25
CA ILE A 396 -2.41 -11.66 20.14
C ILE A 396 -1.39 -11.98 21.25
N SER A 397 -1.79 -12.73 22.29
CA SER A 397 -0.98 -13.11 23.46
C SER A 397 0.44 -13.64 23.13
N PRO A 398 0.67 -14.42 22.05
CA PRO A 398 2.03 -14.83 21.70
C PRO A 398 3.01 -13.67 21.49
N LEU A 399 2.56 -12.51 20.97
CA LEU A 399 3.40 -11.32 20.86
C LEU A 399 3.73 -10.72 22.23
N TYR A 400 2.75 -10.63 23.14
CA TYR A 400 3.00 -10.16 24.51
C TYR A 400 4.01 -11.04 25.25
N ARG A 401 3.94 -12.37 25.06
CA ARG A 401 4.92 -13.29 25.62
C ARG A 401 6.33 -13.02 25.09
N ALA A 402 6.46 -12.65 23.81
CA ALA A 402 7.73 -12.28 23.20
C ALA A 402 8.22 -10.89 23.65
N ILE A 403 7.30 -9.95 23.89
CA ILE A 403 7.63 -8.61 24.43
C ILE A 403 8.25 -8.72 25.82
N ALA A 404 7.74 -9.62 26.67
CA ALA A 404 8.25 -9.84 28.02
C ALA A 404 9.75 -10.23 28.05
N ASP A 405 10.28 -10.80 26.96
CA ASP A 405 11.69 -11.19 26.81
C ASP A 405 12.49 -10.16 25.96
N SER A 406 11.94 -8.96 25.72
CA SER A 406 12.54 -7.89 24.90
C SER A 406 12.72 -6.58 25.66
N GLY A 407 13.47 -5.63 25.09
CA GLY A 407 13.58 -4.26 25.58
C GLY A 407 12.44 -3.33 25.16
N ILE A 408 11.48 -3.81 24.35
CA ILE A 408 10.28 -3.04 23.97
C ILE A 408 9.34 -2.97 25.18
N ARG A 409 8.80 -1.78 25.44
CA ARG A 409 7.79 -1.58 26.49
C ARG A 409 6.39 -1.63 25.89
N ASP A 410 5.53 -2.48 26.43
CA ASP A 410 4.10 -2.42 26.16
C ASP A 410 3.45 -1.26 26.92
N VAL A 411 2.53 -0.56 26.24
CA VAL A 411 1.71 0.50 26.82
C VAL A 411 0.25 0.08 26.76
N LEU A 412 -0.27 -0.38 27.90
CA LEU A 412 -1.65 -0.82 28.07
C LEU A 412 -2.60 0.38 28.06
N THR A 413 -3.28 0.57 26.93
CA THR A 413 -4.28 1.63 26.76
C THR A 413 -5.63 1.23 27.35
N LYS A 414 -6.57 2.17 27.41
CA LYS A 414 -7.95 1.91 27.87
C LYS A 414 -8.90 1.60 26.71
N HIS A 415 -8.53 1.99 25.50
CA HIS A 415 -9.23 1.65 24.27
C HIS A 415 -8.23 1.50 23.10
N GLU A 416 -8.52 0.67 22.10
CA GLU A 416 -7.63 0.51 20.94
C GLU A 416 -7.61 1.76 20.05
N GLY A 417 -8.71 2.50 19.99
CA GLY A 417 -8.73 3.85 19.39
C GLY A 417 -7.70 4.78 20.06
N GLY A 418 -7.58 4.72 21.39
CA GLY A 418 -6.53 5.42 22.15
C GLY A 418 -5.13 4.94 21.76
N ALA A 419 -4.91 3.63 21.61
CA ALA A 419 -3.63 3.06 21.18
C ALA A 419 -3.17 3.55 19.80
N SER A 420 -4.07 3.54 18.81
CA SER A 420 -3.74 4.02 17.46
C SER A 420 -3.43 5.52 17.44
N PHE A 421 -4.14 6.35 18.22
CA PHE A 421 -3.81 7.78 18.36
C PHE A 421 -2.52 8.03 19.13
N MET A 422 -2.19 7.26 20.17
CA MET A 422 -0.89 7.32 20.84
C MET A 422 0.25 6.97 19.89
N ALA A 423 0.08 5.92 19.07
CA ALA A 423 1.08 5.55 18.06
C ALA A 423 1.28 6.67 17.02
N ASP A 424 0.22 7.37 16.60
CA ASP A 424 0.30 8.56 15.75
C ASP A 424 1.10 9.69 16.44
N GLY A 425 0.72 10.08 17.66
CA GLY A 425 1.39 11.15 18.40
C GLY A 425 2.87 10.84 18.66
N TYR A 426 3.18 9.59 19.00
CA TYR A 426 4.56 9.11 19.15
C TYR A 426 5.34 9.25 17.84
N ALA A 427 4.77 8.82 16.71
CA ALA A 427 5.43 8.88 15.41
C ALA A 427 5.73 10.33 14.98
N ARG A 428 4.79 11.25 15.20
CA ARG A 428 4.96 12.68 14.84
C ARG A 428 6.09 13.36 15.61
N VAL A 429 6.23 13.05 16.90
CA VAL A 429 7.23 13.69 17.77
C VAL A 429 8.59 13.00 17.70
N SER A 430 8.62 11.67 17.63
CA SER A 430 9.88 10.92 17.56
C SER A 430 10.51 10.91 16.16
N GLY A 431 9.72 11.15 15.11
CA GLY A 431 10.12 10.92 13.72
C GLY A 431 10.29 9.43 13.37
N ARG A 432 9.93 8.52 14.28
CA ARG A 432 10.07 7.06 14.15
C ARG A 432 8.71 6.41 13.82
N LEU A 433 8.75 5.10 13.56
CA LEU A 433 7.55 4.29 13.35
C LEU A 433 6.69 4.23 14.61
N GLY A 434 5.43 4.62 14.52
CA GLY A 434 4.43 4.31 15.55
C GLY A 434 4.01 2.85 15.46
N VAL A 435 3.82 2.14 16.57
CA VAL A 435 3.37 0.75 16.56
C VAL A 435 2.19 0.58 17.51
N CYS A 436 1.09 0.04 17.00
CA CYS A 436 -0.05 -0.34 17.83
C CYS A 436 -0.48 -1.79 17.60
N MET A 437 -1.05 -2.41 18.63
CA MET A 437 -1.54 -3.78 18.56
C MET A 437 -2.92 -3.96 19.18
N ALA A 438 -3.65 -4.95 18.68
CA ALA A 438 -4.92 -5.39 19.26
C ALA A 438 -5.16 -6.89 19.04
N THR A 439 -6.09 -7.45 19.78
CA THR A 439 -6.62 -8.80 19.55
C THR A 439 -7.48 -8.87 18.27
N ALA A 440 -8.00 -10.06 17.95
CA ALA A 440 -8.90 -10.28 16.83
C ALA A 440 -10.27 -9.60 17.02
N GLY A 441 -11.09 -9.58 15.97
CA GLY A 441 -12.47 -9.07 16.00
C GLY A 441 -12.57 -7.62 16.50
N PRO A 442 -13.26 -7.35 17.63
CA PRO A 442 -13.55 -5.98 18.08
C PRO A 442 -12.30 -5.15 18.34
N GLY A 443 -11.21 -5.77 18.83
CA GLY A 443 -9.96 -5.05 19.07
C GLY A 443 -9.37 -4.48 17.78
N ALA A 444 -9.40 -5.27 16.71
CA ALA A 444 -8.99 -4.81 15.38
C ALA A 444 -9.92 -3.72 14.84
N THR A 445 -11.24 -3.84 14.97
CA THR A 445 -12.18 -2.83 14.46
C THR A 445 -12.08 -1.50 15.22
N ASN A 446 -11.79 -1.53 16.51
CA ASN A 446 -11.64 -0.33 17.34
C ASN A 446 -10.42 0.52 16.96
N LEU A 447 -9.40 -0.06 16.32
CA LEU A 447 -8.23 0.66 15.80
C LEU A 447 -8.54 1.48 14.54
N ILE A 448 -9.60 1.14 13.79
CA ILE A 448 -9.80 1.63 12.41
C ILE A 448 -9.82 3.16 12.34
N THR A 449 -10.51 3.85 13.25
CA THR A 449 -10.62 5.32 13.20
C THR A 449 -9.26 6.00 13.35
N GLY A 450 -8.43 5.59 14.33
CA GLY A 450 -7.12 6.19 14.52
C GLY A 450 -6.13 5.82 13.41
N VAL A 451 -6.21 4.59 12.90
CA VAL A 451 -5.44 4.16 11.72
C VAL A 451 -5.84 4.94 10.47
N THR A 452 -7.13 5.19 10.25
CA THR A 452 -7.60 6.03 9.14
C THR A 452 -7.11 7.47 9.27
N SER A 453 -7.08 8.01 10.49
CA SER A 453 -6.53 9.34 10.76
C SER A 453 -5.05 9.42 10.38
N ALA A 454 -4.24 8.45 10.83
CA ALA A 454 -2.84 8.32 10.47
C ALA A 454 -2.64 8.15 8.95
N HIS A 455 -3.51 7.41 8.28
CA HIS A 455 -3.49 7.25 6.82
C HIS A 455 -3.73 8.57 6.09
N ALA A 456 -4.78 9.30 6.46
CA ALA A 456 -5.14 10.57 5.85
C ALA A 456 -4.02 11.63 6.03
N ASP A 457 -3.28 11.56 7.14
CA ASP A 457 -2.18 12.48 7.45
C ASP A 457 -0.79 11.94 7.09
N SER A 458 -0.69 10.78 6.45
CA SER A 458 0.58 10.16 6.00
C SER A 458 1.56 9.87 7.15
N ILE A 459 1.05 9.38 8.28
CA ILE A 459 1.85 9.05 9.47
C ILE A 459 2.31 7.59 9.41
N PRO A 460 3.63 7.31 9.53
CA PRO A 460 4.16 5.95 9.46
C PRO A 460 3.77 5.16 10.72
N MET A 461 3.00 4.09 10.53
CA MET A 461 2.50 3.26 11.63
C MET A 461 2.46 1.78 11.25
N LEU A 462 2.83 0.89 12.17
CA LEU A 462 2.63 -0.55 12.04
C LEU A 462 1.49 -0.98 12.97
N VAL A 463 0.48 -1.62 12.39
CA VAL A 463 -0.71 -2.12 13.06
C VAL A 463 -0.66 -3.65 13.07
N LEU A 464 -0.60 -4.24 14.26
CA LEU A 464 -0.57 -5.70 14.44
C LEU A 464 -1.88 -6.16 15.07
N THR A 465 -2.64 -6.99 14.38
CA THR A 465 -3.88 -7.55 14.92
C THR A 465 -3.77 -9.06 15.08
N GLY A 466 -4.34 -9.58 16.17
CA GLY A 466 -4.49 -11.01 16.36
C GLY A 466 -5.53 -11.58 15.40
N GLN A 467 -5.43 -12.88 15.15
CA GLN A 467 -6.44 -13.63 14.38
C GLN A 467 -6.61 -15.02 15.01
N VAL A 468 -7.80 -15.62 14.85
CA VAL A 468 -8.06 -16.99 15.28
C VAL A 468 -7.12 -17.98 14.58
N SER A 469 -6.99 -19.21 15.11
CA SER A 469 -6.21 -20.26 14.45
C SER A 469 -6.68 -20.48 13.00
N THR A 470 -5.76 -20.72 12.07
CA THR A 470 -6.13 -20.99 10.67
C THR A 470 -7.07 -22.21 10.52
N ASP A 471 -6.99 -23.18 11.43
CA ASP A 471 -7.88 -24.36 11.49
C ASP A 471 -9.37 -24.00 11.69
N TYR A 472 -9.65 -22.83 12.27
CA TYR A 472 -11.00 -22.39 12.61
C TYR A 472 -11.61 -21.46 11.55
N PHE A 473 -10.89 -21.17 10.47
CA PHE A 473 -11.41 -20.29 9.43
C PHE A 473 -12.66 -20.88 8.74
N GLY A 474 -13.68 -20.04 8.59
CA GLY A 474 -15.00 -20.39 8.05
C GLY A 474 -15.88 -21.19 9.01
N ARG A 475 -15.47 -21.37 10.28
CA ARG A 475 -16.20 -22.18 11.26
C ARG A 475 -16.99 -21.35 12.27
N GLY A 476 -16.96 -20.02 12.19
CA GLY A 476 -17.67 -19.14 13.12
C GLY A 476 -16.99 -19.06 14.48
N ALA A 477 -15.66 -19.05 14.50
CA ALA A 477 -14.93 -18.91 15.76
C ALA A 477 -15.14 -17.53 16.39
N SER A 478 -15.09 -17.46 17.72
CA SER A 478 -15.23 -16.18 18.42
C SER A 478 -14.13 -15.20 17.97
N GLN A 479 -14.53 -13.98 17.60
CA GLN A 479 -13.66 -12.93 17.07
C GLN A 479 -12.95 -13.27 15.75
N GLU A 480 -13.43 -14.26 15.00
CA GLU A 480 -12.94 -14.57 13.67
C GLU A 480 -13.04 -13.35 12.74
N GLY A 481 -11.92 -13.00 12.10
CA GLY A 481 -11.84 -11.89 11.14
C GLY A 481 -11.78 -12.36 9.69
N SER A 482 -12.59 -13.35 9.32
CA SER A 482 -12.71 -13.91 7.97
C SER A 482 -13.93 -13.31 7.21
N PRO A 483 -14.11 -13.60 5.91
CA PRO A 483 -15.27 -13.14 5.15
C PRO A 483 -16.64 -13.46 5.77
N GLU A 484 -16.75 -14.48 6.63
CA GLU A 484 -17.99 -14.94 7.25
C GLU A 484 -18.45 -14.08 8.44
N ALA A 485 -17.54 -13.42 9.14
CA ALA A 485 -17.84 -12.63 10.35
C ALA A 485 -17.40 -11.15 10.25
N GLY A 486 -16.55 -10.82 9.29
CA GLY A 486 -16.02 -9.48 9.05
C GLY A 486 -14.55 -9.54 8.69
N ASP A 487 -14.22 -9.39 7.42
CA ASP A 487 -12.84 -9.52 6.94
C ASP A 487 -11.99 -8.32 7.38
N ILE A 488 -11.24 -8.51 8.46
CA ILE A 488 -10.36 -7.49 9.04
C ILE A 488 -9.31 -7.03 8.02
N VAL A 489 -8.76 -7.95 7.22
CA VAL A 489 -7.72 -7.58 6.25
C VAL A 489 -8.29 -6.65 5.17
N GLN A 490 -9.49 -6.91 4.67
CA GLN A 490 -10.17 -6.04 3.71
C GLN A 490 -10.59 -4.70 4.34
N MET A 491 -11.07 -4.68 5.58
CA MET A 491 -11.36 -3.43 6.29
C MET A 491 -10.12 -2.54 6.36
N PHE A 492 -8.98 -3.11 6.78
CA PHE A 492 -7.72 -2.37 6.88
C PHE A 492 -7.11 -1.99 5.53
N LYS A 493 -7.40 -2.74 4.46
CA LYS A 493 -6.86 -2.48 3.11
C LYS A 493 -7.21 -1.07 2.60
N HIS A 494 -8.36 -0.52 2.99
CA HIS A 494 -8.80 0.82 2.57
C HIS A 494 -8.27 1.96 3.43
N VAL A 495 -7.72 1.65 4.60
CA VAL A 495 -7.24 2.63 5.58
C VAL A 495 -5.75 2.46 5.88
N THR A 496 -5.03 1.69 5.06
CA THR A 496 -3.59 1.45 5.17
C THR A 496 -2.92 1.46 3.81
N ARG A 497 -1.61 1.69 3.79
CA ARG A 497 -0.74 1.56 2.61
C ARG A 497 -0.56 0.10 2.18
N TYR A 498 -0.73 -0.83 3.13
CA TYR A 498 -0.61 -2.26 2.94
C TYR A 498 -1.35 -2.97 4.08
N SER A 499 -2.15 -3.98 3.76
CA SER A 499 -2.84 -4.86 4.72
C SER A 499 -2.64 -6.30 4.27
N GLY A 500 -2.22 -7.19 5.16
CA GLY A 500 -1.96 -8.59 4.82
C GLY A 500 -2.27 -9.57 5.94
N LEU A 501 -2.58 -10.81 5.57
CA LEU A 501 -2.74 -11.96 6.47
C LEU A 501 -1.47 -12.79 6.48
N ALA A 502 -0.90 -13.05 7.65
CA ALA A 502 0.21 -13.97 7.81
C ALA A 502 -0.29 -15.42 7.87
N PHE A 503 -0.59 -16.02 6.72
CA PHE A 503 -1.15 -17.39 6.68
C PHE A 503 -0.12 -18.50 6.92
N LYS A 504 1.19 -18.22 6.81
CA LYS A 504 2.27 -19.18 7.03
C LYS A 504 3.43 -18.52 7.76
N ALA A 505 3.96 -19.18 8.79
CA ALA A 505 5.03 -18.68 9.63
C ALA A 505 6.28 -18.28 8.83
N GLY A 506 6.77 -19.17 7.95
CA GLY A 506 7.96 -18.92 7.12
C GLY A 506 7.84 -17.73 6.15
N LYS A 507 6.65 -17.14 5.96
CA LYS A 507 6.43 -15.93 5.15
C LYS A 507 6.38 -14.63 5.96
N VAL A 508 6.27 -14.70 7.28
CA VAL A 508 6.22 -13.52 8.15
C VAL A 508 7.42 -12.57 7.98
N PRO A 509 8.68 -13.05 7.87
CA PRO A 509 9.82 -12.18 7.60
C PRO A 509 9.66 -11.29 6.35
N GLU A 510 9.15 -11.88 5.27
CA GLU A 510 8.93 -11.21 3.99
C GLU A 510 7.77 -10.21 4.08
N LEU A 511 6.65 -10.62 4.68
CA LEU A 511 5.47 -9.77 4.87
C LEU A 511 5.75 -8.57 5.76
N LEU A 512 6.49 -8.77 6.86
CA LEU A 512 6.90 -7.71 7.77
C LEU A 512 7.78 -6.68 7.06
N ARG A 513 8.81 -7.13 6.33
CA ARG A 513 9.68 -6.24 5.56
C ARG A 513 8.91 -5.47 4.48
N LYS A 514 7.97 -6.13 3.79
CA LYS A 514 7.11 -5.51 2.79
C LYS A 514 6.21 -4.45 3.41
N ALA A 515 5.53 -4.76 4.51
CA ALA A 515 4.70 -3.83 5.25
C ALA A 515 5.52 -2.59 5.67
N LEU A 516 6.67 -2.79 6.31
CA LEU A 516 7.52 -1.70 6.76
C LEU A 516 8.08 -0.85 5.61
N THR A 517 8.37 -1.45 4.46
CA THR A 517 8.75 -0.71 3.25
C THR A 517 7.65 0.26 2.84
N HIS A 518 6.39 -0.19 2.81
CA HIS A 518 5.22 0.63 2.50
C HIS A 518 4.89 1.68 3.57
N ALA A 519 5.24 1.44 4.83
CA ALA A 519 5.00 2.40 5.91
C ALA A 519 5.96 3.59 5.85
N LEU A 520 7.22 3.34 5.44
CA LEU A 520 8.33 4.28 5.60
C LEU A 520 8.80 4.97 4.31
N HIS A 521 8.55 4.41 3.12
CA HIS A 521 9.04 4.96 1.85
C HIS A 521 7.95 5.61 1.00
N GLY A 522 8.36 6.62 0.21
CA GLY A 522 7.43 7.46 -0.56
C GLY A 522 6.48 8.20 0.37
N ARG A 523 5.20 8.32 -0.01
CA ARG A 523 4.16 8.79 0.90
C ARG A 523 3.97 7.78 2.05
N LYS A 524 4.51 8.15 3.22
CA LYS A 524 4.40 7.41 4.49
C LYS A 524 2.94 7.15 4.87
N GLY A 525 2.70 6.13 5.69
CA GLY A 525 1.36 5.82 6.17
C GLY A 525 1.30 4.53 7.00
N PRO A 526 0.12 4.20 7.55
CA PRO A 526 -0.06 3.00 8.34
C PRO A 526 -0.04 1.74 7.46
N VAL A 527 0.43 0.63 8.00
CA VAL A 527 0.39 -0.71 7.42
C VAL A 527 -0.11 -1.71 8.44
N HIS A 528 -0.77 -2.76 7.99
CA HIS A 528 -1.45 -3.72 8.84
C HIS A 528 -1.03 -5.16 8.54
N LEU A 529 -0.81 -5.94 9.60
CA LEU A 529 -0.62 -7.38 9.54
C LEU A 529 -1.60 -8.06 10.50
N SER A 530 -2.44 -8.95 9.96
CA SER A 530 -3.29 -9.86 10.73
C SER A 530 -2.55 -11.18 10.96
N LEU A 531 -2.46 -11.61 12.22
CA LEU A 531 -1.54 -12.64 12.69
C LEU A 531 -2.31 -13.78 13.38
N PRO A 532 -2.53 -14.93 12.69
CA PRO A 532 -3.14 -16.12 13.28
C PRO A 532 -2.35 -16.66 14.48
N SER A 533 -3.06 -17.07 15.52
CA SER A 533 -2.45 -17.48 16.79
C SER A 533 -1.56 -18.74 16.70
N ASP A 534 -1.89 -19.66 15.79
CA ASP A 534 -1.11 -20.84 15.42
C ASP A 534 0.18 -20.43 14.70
N VAL A 535 0.08 -19.56 13.69
CA VAL A 535 1.23 -19.03 12.95
C VAL A 535 2.22 -18.30 13.86
N LEU A 536 1.73 -17.55 14.84
CA LEU A 536 2.59 -16.87 15.82
C LEU A 536 3.39 -17.83 16.72
N ARG A 537 2.90 -19.05 16.93
CA ARG A 537 3.52 -20.07 17.79
C ARG A 537 4.48 -20.99 17.03
N GLU A 538 4.32 -21.11 15.71
CA GLU A 538 5.22 -21.86 14.86
C GLU A 538 6.66 -21.33 14.91
N GLU A 539 7.61 -22.26 14.80
CA GLU A 539 9.03 -21.95 14.72
C GLU A 539 9.46 -21.66 13.29
N ILE A 540 10.35 -20.68 13.14
CA ILE A 540 10.99 -20.31 11.88
C ILE A 540 12.49 -20.15 12.08
N ASP A 541 13.24 -20.14 10.98
CA ASP A 541 14.65 -19.78 11.00
C ASP A 541 14.84 -18.43 11.72
N GLY A 542 15.79 -18.39 12.66
CA GLY A 542 16.15 -17.19 13.38
C GLY A 542 16.56 -16.04 12.45
N ILE A 543 16.53 -14.82 12.98
CA ILE A 543 16.84 -13.61 12.21
C ILE A 543 18.28 -13.75 11.64
N PRO A 544 18.47 -13.77 10.31
CA PRO A 544 19.81 -13.69 9.71
C PRO A 544 20.56 -12.45 10.22
N GLU A 545 21.88 -12.37 10.03
CA GLU A 545 22.60 -11.10 10.19
C GLU A 545 21.96 -10.08 9.24
N LEU A 546 21.09 -9.25 9.81
CA LEU A 546 20.19 -8.41 9.05
C LEU A 546 21.03 -7.23 8.56
N GLU A 547 21.18 -7.10 7.24
CA GLU A 547 21.58 -5.82 6.67
C GLU A 547 20.60 -4.77 7.20
N ARG A 548 21.11 -3.83 8.00
CA ARG A 548 20.40 -2.72 8.65
C ARG A 548 19.61 -1.82 7.69
N ARG A 549 19.64 -2.10 6.40
CA ARG A 549 19.13 -1.24 5.34
C ARG A 549 17.77 -1.77 4.92
N LEU A 550 16.72 -1.17 5.49
CA LEU A 550 15.54 -0.91 4.68
C LEU A 550 16.05 -0.27 3.36
N PRO A 551 15.69 -0.81 2.18
CA PRO A 551 16.23 -0.29 0.92
C PRO A 551 15.91 1.19 0.81
N SER A 552 16.94 2.04 0.82
CA SER A 552 16.81 3.48 0.65
C SER A 552 16.20 3.74 -0.72
N ALA A 553 14.91 4.07 -0.76
CA ALA A 553 14.29 4.58 -1.97
C ALA A 553 14.84 6.01 -2.19
N SER A 554 15.90 6.15 -2.99
CA SER A 554 16.29 7.45 -3.52
C SER A 554 15.13 7.96 -4.37
N ALA A 555 14.39 8.95 -3.89
CA ALA A 555 13.44 9.66 -4.73
C ALA A 555 14.25 10.47 -5.74
N GLY A 556 14.34 9.98 -6.98
CA GLY A 556 14.85 10.78 -8.09
C GLY A 556 13.97 12.03 -8.26
N PHE A 557 14.55 13.11 -8.77
CA PHE A 557 13.84 14.34 -9.10
C PHE A 557 14.18 14.77 -10.53
N ASP A 558 13.28 15.51 -11.16
CA ASP A 558 13.48 16.04 -12.49
C ASP A 558 14.34 17.32 -12.45
N ARG A 559 15.58 17.22 -12.95
CA ARG A 559 16.52 18.34 -13.04
C ARG A 559 16.03 19.46 -13.95
N GLU A 560 15.29 19.15 -15.02
CA GLU A 560 14.72 20.16 -15.91
C GLU A 560 13.60 20.94 -15.20
N ALA A 561 12.74 20.24 -14.46
CA ALA A 561 11.73 20.88 -13.63
C ALA A 561 12.36 21.80 -12.56
N ILE A 562 13.45 21.37 -11.89
CA ILE A 562 14.21 22.22 -10.96
C ILE A 562 14.73 23.48 -11.66
N ARG A 563 15.29 23.37 -12.86
CA ARG A 563 15.77 24.54 -13.64
C ARG A 563 14.64 25.51 -13.99
N LYS A 564 13.49 24.99 -14.42
CA LYS A 564 12.29 25.79 -14.73
C LYS A 564 11.76 26.49 -13.48
N ALA A 565 11.68 25.79 -12.36
CA ALA A 565 11.28 26.35 -11.07
C ALA A 565 12.24 27.46 -10.61
N ALA A 566 13.55 27.24 -10.68
CA ALA A 566 14.56 28.24 -10.35
C ALA A 566 14.41 29.50 -11.23
N THR A 567 14.20 29.32 -12.54
CA THR A 567 13.95 30.44 -13.47
C THR A 567 12.68 31.21 -13.12
N ALA A 568 11.59 30.51 -12.79
CA ALA A 568 10.32 31.13 -12.41
C ALA A 568 10.48 31.96 -11.13
N ILE A 569 11.17 31.44 -10.10
CA ILE A 569 11.44 32.16 -8.85
C ILE A 569 12.31 33.40 -9.09
N LEU A 570 13.37 33.29 -9.89
CA LEU A 570 14.26 34.41 -10.21
C LEU A 570 13.57 35.56 -10.96
N ARG A 571 12.47 35.26 -11.68
CA ARG A 571 11.69 36.24 -12.46
C ARG A 571 10.41 36.70 -11.77
N ALA A 572 10.06 36.12 -10.63
CA ALA A 572 8.84 36.44 -9.90
C ALA A 572 8.90 37.88 -9.36
N LYS A 573 7.81 38.62 -9.54
CA LYS A 573 7.62 39.98 -9.04
C LYS A 573 6.78 40.00 -7.76
N HIS A 574 5.81 39.08 -7.65
CA HIS A 574 4.94 38.95 -6.47
C HIS A 574 4.86 37.47 -6.02
N PRO A 575 5.99 36.86 -5.62
CA PRO A 575 5.98 35.47 -5.20
C PRO A 575 5.26 35.28 -3.86
N ALA A 576 4.74 34.08 -3.64
CA ALA A 576 4.26 33.62 -2.33
C ALA A 576 4.67 32.16 -2.10
N MET A 577 4.81 31.77 -0.83
CA MET A 577 5.05 30.37 -0.45
C MET A 577 3.92 29.86 0.44
N LEU A 578 3.39 28.68 0.13
CA LEU A 578 2.41 27.96 0.95
C LEU A 578 3.00 26.62 1.41
N ILE A 579 3.35 26.56 2.70
CA ILE A 579 3.97 25.38 3.31
C ILE A 579 2.89 24.43 3.85
N GLY A 580 2.95 23.18 3.40
CA GLY A 580 2.07 22.10 3.80
C GLY A 580 2.75 21.06 4.71
N HIS A 581 1.98 20.07 5.15
CA HIS A 581 2.46 19.06 6.09
C HIS A 581 3.61 18.20 5.54
N GLY A 582 3.69 18.04 4.22
CA GLY A 582 4.80 17.31 3.58
C GLY A 582 6.17 17.96 3.80
N CYS A 583 6.23 19.27 4.03
CA CYS A 583 7.45 19.97 4.41
C CYS A 583 7.96 19.51 5.79
N LEU A 584 7.05 19.41 6.78
CA LEU A 584 7.38 18.89 8.11
C LEU A 584 7.78 17.41 8.06
N LEU A 585 7.05 16.58 7.32
CA LEU A 585 7.36 15.14 7.22
C LEU A 585 8.70 14.81 6.55
N SER A 586 9.22 15.76 5.76
CA SER A 586 10.52 15.71 5.10
C SER A 586 11.62 16.45 5.87
N ASP A 587 11.29 17.09 7.00
CA ASP A 587 12.22 17.92 7.78
C ASP A 587 12.87 19.04 6.92
N ALA A 588 12.04 19.72 6.11
CA ALA A 588 12.46 20.67 5.08
C ALA A 588 12.25 22.16 5.46
N CYS A 589 11.93 22.43 6.73
CA CYS A 589 11.57 23.79 7.19
C CYS A 589 12.73 24.77 7.03
N GLU A 590 13.97 24.34 7.28
CA GLU A 590 15.15 25.19 7.14
C GLU A 590 15.45 25.53 5.68
N GLU A 591 15.32 24.58 4.75
CA GLU A 591 15.49 24.82 3.32
C GLU A 591 14.40 25.77 2.79
N ALA A 592 13.15 25.60 3.23
CA ALA A 592 12.05 26.50 2.89
C ALA A 592 12.30 27.92 3.44
N ARG A 593 12.75 28.04 4.69
CA ARG A 593 13.11 29.33 5.32
C ARG A 593 14.24 30.02 4.55
N ARG A 594 15.32 29.31 4.22
CA ARG A 594 16.44 29.85 3.44
C ARG A 594 16.00 30.38 2.08
N LEU A 595 15.12 29.66 1.39
CA LEU A 595 14.58 30.10 0.11
C LEU A 595 13.73 31.37 0.27
N ALA A 596 12.85 31.39 1.29
CA ALA A 596 12.03 32.55 1.58
C ALA A 596 12.86 33.78 1.94
N GLU A 597 13.86 33.65 2.80
CA GLU A 597 14.76 34.75 3.21
C GLU A 597 15.59 35.29 2.04
N MET A 598 16.05 34.41 1.14
CA MET A 598 16.88 34.80 0.00
C MET A 598 16.19 35.81 -0.94
N PHE A 599 14.87 35.74 -1.05
CA PHE A 599 14.04 36.57 -1.93
C PHE A 599 12.94 37.33 -1.18
N ARG A 600 12.99 37.36 0.15
CA ARG A 600 11.96 37.93 1.04
C ARG A 600 10.53 37.50 0.67
N ILE A 601 10.34 36.22 0.32
CA ILE A 601 9.05 35.67 -0.11
C ILE A 601 8.10 35.61 1.09
N PRO A 602 6.90 36.21 1.02
CA PRO A 602 5.86 36.03 2.03
C PRO A 602 5.44 34.56 2.13
N VAL A 603 5.36 34.06 3.36
CA VAL A 603 5.11 32.64 3.64
C VAL A 603 3.84 32.48 4.45
N ALA A 604 2.90 31.67 3.96
CA ALA A 604 1.82 31.13 4.76
C ALA A 604 2.03 29.62 5.01
N THR A 605 1.47 29.13 6.11
CA THR A 605 1.39 27.70 6.40
C THR A 605 -0.05 27.22 6.29
N THR A 606 -0.28 25.98 5.83
CA THR A 606 -1.58 25.32 6.01
C THR A 606 -1.84 25.02 7.50
N PRO A 607 -3.07 24.70 7.94
CA PRO A 607 -3.35 24.42 9.36
C PRO A 607 -2.52 23.25 9.92
N LYS A 608 -2.21 22.24 9.10
CA LYS A 608 -1.37 21.09 9.48
C LYS A 608 0.14 21.38 9.50
N ALA A 609 0.54 22.53 8.97
CA ALA A 609 1.93 22.96 8.88
C ALA A 609 2.21 24.20 9.72
N LYS A 610 1.25 24.62 10.56
CA LYS A 610 1.38 25.79 11.42
C LYS A 610 2.67 25.71 12.23
N GLY A 611 3.45 26.79 12.20
CA GLY A 611 4.76 26.88 12.85
C GLY A 611 5.94 26.34 12.03
N ALA A 612 5.74 25.77 10.84
CA ALA A 612 6.84 25.36 9.95
C ALA A 612 7.78 26.54 9.62
N LEU A 613 7.22 27.74 9.48
CA LEU A 613 7.93 28.99 9.73
C LEU A 613 7.33 29.59 11.02
N PRO A 614 8.16 30.01 12.00
CA PRO A 614 7.66 30.69 13.20
C PRO A 614 6.74 31.87 12.85
N GLU A 615 5.61 31.98 13.53
CA GLU A 615 4.60 32.99 13.19
C GLU A 615 4.99 34.43 13.58
N ASP A 616 6.02 34.59 14.40
CA ASP A 616 6.69 35.85 14.71
C ASP A 616 7.77 36.24 13.68
N HIS A 617 8.07 35.36 12.71
CA HIS A 617 9.00 35.68 11.63
C HIS A 617 8.44 36.79 10.72
N VAL A 618 9.28 37.73 10.29
CA VAL A 618 8.87 38.92 9.52
C VAL A 618 8.20 38.59 8.18
N LEU A 619 8.57 37.45 7.57
CA LEU A 619 7.95 36.94 6.33
C LEU A 619 6.68 36.11 6.56
N SER A 620 6.34 35.78 7.81
CA SER A 620 5.21 34.91 8.11
C SER A 620 3.89 35.66 8.01
N MET A 621 3.02 35.19 7.12
CA MET A 621 1.63 35.60 7.06
C MET A 621 0.76 34.83 8.07
N GLY A 622 1.33 33.90 8.84
CA GLY A 622 0.58 32.97 9.68
C GLY A 622 -0.10 31.86 8.87
N CYS A 623 -1.21 31.35 9.38
CA CYS A 623 -1.94 30.26 8.74
C CYS A 623 -2.82 30.76 7.59
N PHE A 624 -2.82 30.07 6.45
CA PHE A 624 -3.85 30.15 5.40
C PHE A 624 -4.72 28.89 5.44
N GLY A 625 -5.98 29.00 5.02
CA GLY A 625 -6.92 27.88 5.05
C GLY A 625 -7.96 28.01 6.17
N PHE A 626 -8.41 26.87 6.69
CA PHE A 626 -9.43 26.82 7.75
C PHE A 626 -8.99 27.62 8.99
N SER A 627 -9.81 28.58 9.40
CA SER A 627 -9.52 29.53 10.49
C SER A 627 -8.16 30.26 10.31
N GLY A 628 -7.76 30.49 9.07
CA GLY A 628 -6.55 31.24 8.70
C GLY A 628 -6.59 32.70 9.14
N THR A 629 -5.47 33.38 8.96
CA THR A 629 -5.28 34.79 9.32
C THR A 629 -5.82 35.70 8.20
N PRO A 630 -6.31 36.91 8.54
CA PRO A 630 -6.74 37.86 7.53
C PRO A 630 -5.58 38.31 6.61
N LEU A 631 -4.36 38.42 7.14
CA LEU A 631 -3.18 38.77 6.37
C LEU A 631 -2.88 37.75 5.25
N ALA A 632 -2.90 36.45 5.58
CA ALA A 632 -2.67 35.40 4.59
C ALA A 632 -3.78 35.36 3.54
N ASP A 633 -5.04 35.54 3.96
CA ASP A 633 -6.19 35.57 3.06
C ASP A 633 -6.10 36.73 2.07
N GLU A 634 -5.85 37.95 2.56
CA GLU A 634 -5.80 39.14 1.72
C GLU A 634 -4.61 39.12 0.74
N TYR A 635 -3.45 38.62 1.17
CA TYR A 635 -2.29 38.53 0.29
C TYR A 635 -2.45 37.43 -0.77
N LEU A 636 -2.78 36.20 -0.36
CA LEU A 636 -2.83 35.03 -1.26
C LEU A 636 -4.03 35.07 -2.22
N LEU A 637 -5.14 35.68 -1.82
CA LEU A 637 -6.35 35.78 -2.64
C LEU A 637 -6.48 37.13 -3.37
N SER A 638 -5.44 37.97 -3.34
CA SER A 638 -5.42 39.28 -3.99
C SER A 638 -5.52 39.23 -5.52
N GLY A 639 -5.26 38.07 -6.12
CA GLY A 639 -5.10 37.91 -7.57
C GLY A 639 -3.79 38.51 -8.12
N LYS A 640 -2.89 39.02 -7.27
CA LYS A 640 -1.59 39.58 -7.68
C LYS A 640 -0.45 38.56 -7.68
N VAL A 641 -0.59 37.47 -6.93
CA VAL A 641 0.47 36.46 -6.80
C VAL A 641 0.79 35.86 -8.17
N ASP A 642 2.02 36.03 -8.63
CA ASP A 642 2.45 35.55 -9.95
C ASP A 642 3.07 34.16 -9.89
N VAL A 643 3.84 33.87 -8.84
CA VAL A 643 4.41 32.55 -8.58
C VAL A 643 4.03 32.09 -7.17
N LEU A 644 3.30 30.96 -7.10
CA LEU A 644 3.00 30.29 -5.84
C LEU A 644 3.91 29.06 -5.68
N ILE A 645 4.73 29.03 -4.63
CA ILE A 645 5.58 27.90 -4.26
C ILE A 645 4.85 27.06 -3.21
N ALA A 646 4.29 25.94 -3.62
CA ALA A 646 3.58 25.04 -2.72
C ALA A 646 4.48 23.88 -2.28
N VAL A 647 4.78 23.80 -0.98
CA VAL A 647 5.74 22.83 -0.43
C VAL A 647 5.02 21.76 0.39
N GLY A 648 4.82 20.57 -0.19
CA GLY A 648 4.17 19.44 0.50
C GLY A 648 2.71 19.72 0.86
N THR A 649 1.99 20.39 -0.03
CA THR A 649 0.63 20.89 0.17
C THR A 649 -0.36 20.09 -0.69
N SER A 650 -1.28 19.37 -0.04
CA SER A 650 -2.29 18.54 -0.72
C SER A 650 -3.50 19.33 -1.25
N PHE A 651 -3.54 20.65 -1.06
CA PHE A 651 -4.61 21.55 -1.49
C PHE A 651 -6.04 21.03 -1.19
N ASN A 652 -6.23 20.37 -0.05
CA ASN A 652 -7.57 19.91 0.37
C ASN A 652 -8.43 21.09 0.85
N GLU A 653 -9.70 20.84 1.16
CA GLU A 653 -10.65 21.86 1.64
C GLU A 653 -10.06 22.72 2.79
N TRP A 654 -9.42 22.07 3.76
CA TRP A 654 -8.83 22.72 4.93
C TRP A 654 -7.65 23.64 4.57
N ALA A 655 -6.86 23.27 3.57
CA ALA A 655 -5.68 24.04 3.13
C ALA A 655 -6.04 25.20 2.19
N THR A 656 -7.25 25.23 1.63
CA THR A 656 -7.61 26.12 0.51
C THR A 656 -8.85 26.98 0.76
N GLN A 657 -9.46 26.86 1.94
CA GLN A 657 -10.77 27.47 2.25
C GLN A 657 -11.86 27.04 1.26
N GLY A 658 -11.90 25.74 0.92
CA GLY A 658 -12.85 25.21 -0.05
C GLY A 658 -12.54 25.65 -1.48
N TRP A 659 -11.31 25.39 -1.93
CA TRP A 659 -10.85 25.48 -3.32
C TRP A 659 -11.13 26.82 -4.00
N LYS A 660 -10.89 27.94 -3.31
CA LYS A 660 -11.02 29.29 -3.89
C LYS A 660 -10.14 29.43 -5.14
N LYS A 661 -10.69 29.98 -6.22
CA LYS A 661 -10.00 30.07 -7.52
C LYS A 661 -8.88 31.11 -7.49
N GLU A 662 -9.05 32.12 -6.64
CA GLU A 662 -8.14 33.25 -6.43
C GLU A 662 -6.79 32.81 -5.84
N LEU A 663 -6.70 31.59 -5.30
CA LEU A 663 -5.44 31.00 -4.86
C LEU A 663 -4.54 30.60 -6.05
N ALA A 664 -5.10 30.43 -7.24
CA ALA A 664 -4.30 30.10 -8.42
C ALA A 664 -3.41 31.31 -8.80
N PRO A 665 -2.09 31.12 -8.94
CA PRO A 665 -1.19 32.20 -9.31
C PRO A 665 -1.38 32.61 -10.78
N THR A 666 -1.04 33.86 -11.10
CA THR A 666 -1.24 34.42 -12.45
C THR A 666 -0.24 33.90 -13.49
N GLN A 667 0.92 33.39 -13.08
CA GLN A 667 1.93 32.83 -13.99
C GLN A 667 2.25 31.35 -13.72
N ALA A 668 2.66 30.99 -12.51
CA ALA A 668 3.14 29.63 -12.24
C ALA A 668 2.86 29.12 -10.83
N LEU A 669 2.20 27.96 -10.75
CA LEU A 669 2.19 27.13 -9.54
C LEU A 669 3.37 26.15 -9.59
N LEU A 670 4.31 26.31 -8.67
CA LEU A 670 5.42 25.37 -8.44
C LEU A 670 4.99 24.42 -7.31
N GLN A 671 4.60 23.20 -7.66
CA GLN A 671 4.04 22.27 -6.69
C GLN A 671 5.03 21.15 -6.37
N ILE A 672 5.51 21.15 -5.12
CA ILE A 672 6.39 20.11 -4.57
C ILE A 672 5.54 19.12 -3.79
N ASP A 673 5.52 17.86 -4.22
CA ASP A 673 4.90 16.77 -3.46
C ASP A 673 5.62 15.44 -3.75
N ILE A 674 5.67 14.57 -2.74
CA ILE A 674 6.25 13.24 -2.88
C ILE A 674 5.29 12.27 -3.60
N ASP A 675 3.99 12.56 -3.57
CA ASP A 675 2.96 11.78 -4.21
C ASP A 675 2.56 12.42 -5.54
N PRO A 676 2.91 11.81 -6.70
CA PRO A 676 2.57 12.37 -8.00
C PRO A 676 1.05 12.52 -8.21
N ARG A 677 0.21 11.83 -7.42
CA ARG A 677 -1.25 11.93 -7.49
C ARG A 677 -1.81 13.23 -6.89
N GLU A 678 -1.03 13.96 -6.10
CA GLU A 678 -1.45 15.26 -5.55
C GLU A 678 -1.09 16.43 -6.48
N ILE A 679 -0.14 16.22 -7.41
CA ILE A 679 0.29 17.22 -8.39
C ILE A 679 -0.85 17.57 -9.35
N GLY A 680 -1.16 18.86 -9.50
CA GLY A 680 -2.15 19.32 -10.48
C GLY A 680 -3.60 18.94 -10.16
N LYS A 681 -3.85 18.24 -9.04
CA LYS A 681 -5.16 17.63 -8.70
C LYS A 681 -6.26 18.66 -8.45
N ASN A 682 -5.92 19.74 -7.74
CA ASN A 682 -6.88 20.78 -7.36
C ASN A 682 -6.66 22.10 -8.11
N TYR A 683 -5.39 22.42 -8.40
CA TYR A 683 -4.98 23.61 -9.15
C TYR A 683 -3.95 23.18 -10.20
N PRO A 684 -4.01 23.67 -11.45
CA PRO A 684 -3.04 23.32 -12.48
C PRO A 684 -1.60 23.68 -12.06
N ALA A 685 -0.72 22.68 -11.98
CA ALA A 685 0.69 22.89 -11.67
C ALA A 685 1.46 23.24 -12.95
N ALA A 686 2.03 24.44 -13.02
CA ALA A 686 2.84 24.87 -14.15
C ALA A 686 4.21 24.16 -14.15
N VAL A 687 4.79 23.94 -12.97
CA VAL A 687 6.00 23.14 -12.80
C VAL A 687 5.75 22.08 -11.73
N PRO A 688 5.53 20.81 -12.13
CA PRO A 688 5.40 19.71 -11.18
C PRO A 688 6.78 19.31 -10.65
N LEU A 689 6.95 19.30 -9.32
CA LEU A 689 8.19 18.92 -8.64
C LEU A 689 7.94 17.68 -7.78
N VAL A 690 7.90 16.51 -8.43
CA VAL A 690 7.67 15.23 -7.75
C VAL A 690 8.93 14.79 -7.01
N GLY A 691 8.88 14.72 -5.69
CA GLY A 691 10.01 14.31 -4.87
C GLY A 691 9.87 14.68 -3.40
N GLU A 692 10.84 14.28 -2.60
CA GLU A 692 10.90 14.67 -1.19
C GLU A 692 11.17 16.17 -1.06
N ALA A 693 10.40 16.88 -0.22
CA ALA A 693 10.45 18.34 -0.15
C ALA A 693 11.85 18.88 0.20
N LYS A 694 12.56 18.24 1.14
CA LYS A 694 13.92 18.62 1.54
C LYS A 694 14.91 18.50 0.39
N VAL A 695 14.84 17.39 -0.36
CA VAL A 695 15.69 17.14 -1.54
C VAL A 695 15.42 18.18 -2.61
N ILE A 696 14.15 18.38 -2.97
CA ILE A 696 13.75 19.35 -4.00
C ILE A 696 14.19 20.77 -3.63
N LEU A 697 13.93 21.22 -2.40
CA LEU A 697 14.31 22.56 -1.96
C LEU A 697 15.84 22.76 -1.90
N THR A 698 16.58 21.74 -1.48
CA THR A 698 18.06 21.77 -1.48
C THR A 698 18.61 21.97 -2.89
N GLU A 699 18.10 21.19 -3.85
CA GLU A 699 18.53 21.26 -5.24
C GLU A 699 18.09 22.56 -5.92
N LEU A 700 16.91 23.06 -5.56
CA LEU A 700 16.41 24.35 -6.02
C LEU A 700 17.29 25.50 -5.54
N LEU A 701 17.70 25.50 -4.27
CA LEU A 701 18.65 26.48 -3.72
C LEU A 701 19.99 26.45 -4.46
N TYR A 702 20.53 25.26 -4.76
CA TYR A 702 21.77 25.11 -5.52
C TYR A 702 21.62 25.64 -6.97
N GLU A 703 20.53 25.27 -7.64
CA GLU A 703 20.27 25.70 -9.02
C GLU A 703 20.06 27.22 -9.11
N ILE A 704 19.37 27.82 -8.15
CA ILE A 704 19.19 29.27 -8.04
C ILE A 704 20.54 29.97 -7.93
N GLN A 705 21.45 29.51 -7.07
CA GLN A 705 22.80 30.10 -6.94
C GLN A 705 23.58 30.04 -8.26
N ARG A 706 23.41 28.97 -9.03
CA ARG A 706 24.05 28.80 -10.35
C ARG A 706 23.52 29.79 -11.39
N GLN A 707 22.20 30.01 -11.41
CA GLN A 707 21.54 30.90 -12.38
C GLN A 707 21.64 32.39 -12.00
N ARG A 708 21.70 32.73 -10.72
CA ARG A 708 21.75 34.11 -10.21
C ARG A 708 22.94 34.92 -10.74
N LYS A 709 24.01 34.26 -11.21
CA LYS A 709 25.13 34.91 -11.91
C LYS A 709 24.73 35.63 -13.21
N TRP A 710 23.57 35.29 -13.77
CA TRP A 710 23.15 35.71 -15.11
C TRP A 710 21.82 36.48 -15.11
N VAL A 711 21.24 36.73 -13.93
CA VAL A 711 19.93 37.39 -13.77
C VAL A 711 20.02 38.44 -12.66
N VAL A 712 19.63 39.68 -12.97
CA VAL A 712 19.50 40.75 -11.97
C VAL A 712 18.14 40.60 -11.28
N TYR A 713 18.15 40.47 -9.96
CA TYR A 713 16.94 40.47 -9.15
C TYR A 713 16.51 41.93 -8.91
N GLU A 714 15.36 42.34 -9.46
CA GLU A 714 14.99 43.76 -9.58
C GLU A 714 14.06 44.31 -8.48
N GLY A 715 13.74 43.59 -7.40
CA GLY A 715 13.05 44.27 -6.29
C GLY A 715 12.52 43.42 -5.16
N ASN A 716 12.33 44.08 -4.02
CA ASN A 716 11.68 43.57 -2.80
C ASN A 716 10.25 44.10 -2.62
N GLY A 717 9.63 44.69 -3.66
CA GLY A 717 8.36 45.43 -3.54
C GLY A 717 7.23 44.68 -2.84
N HIS A 718 7.19 43.34 -3.00
CA HIS A 718 6.25 42.45 -2.30
C HIS A 718 6.47 42.38 -0.78
N PHE A 719 7.71 42.57 -0.29
CA PHE A 719 8.02 42.63 1.13
C PHE A 719 7.56 43.96 1.75
N GLU A 720 7.75 45.07 1.04
CA GLU A 720 7.19 46.35 1.47
C GLU A 720 5.65 46.29 1.48
N GLU A 721 5.03 45.72 0.44
CA GLU A 721 3.58 45.48 0.37
C GLU A 721 3.10 44.60 1.53
N LEU A 722 3.80 43.50 1.85
CA LEU A 722 3.48 42.65 3.00
C LEU A 722 3.55 43.44 4.32
N THR A 723 4.55 44.30 4.48
CA THR A 723 4.76 45.09 5.71
C THR A 723 3.64 46.11 5.88
N GLU A 724 3.28 46.81 4.82
CA GLU A 724 2.14 47.74 4.80
C GLU A 724 0.83 47.00 5.12
N LEU A 725 0.59 45.87 4.45
CA LEU A 725 -0.59 45.05 4.65
C LEU A 725 -0.70 44.55 6.10
N ARG A 726 0.40 44.06 6.68
CA ARG A 726 0.47 43.62 8.07
C ARG A 726 0.12 44.75 9.04
N SER A 727 0.59 45.97 8.79
CA SER A 727 0.29 47.13 9.63
C SER A 727 -1.20 47.52 9.60
N ARG A 728 -1.85 47.34 8.45
CA ARG A 728 -3.27 47.67 8.25
C ARG A 728 -4.21 46.61 8.80
N VAL A 729 -3.90 45.33 8.57
CA VAL A 729 -4.86 44.22 8.77
C VAL A 729 -4.49 43.32 9.94
N GLY A 730 -3.20 43.17 10.24
CA GLY A 730 -2.71 42.30 11.31
C GLY A 730 -2.97 40.81 11.06
N LEU A 731 -2.51 39.98 12.00
CA LEU A 731 -2.66 38.52 11.93
C LEU A 731 -3.97 38.01 12.55
N MET A 732 -4.46 38.71 13.58
CA MET A 732 -5.54 38.23 14.43
C MET A 732 -6.82 38.98 14.11
N LYS A 733 -7.91 38.25 13.89
CA LYS A 733 -9.25 38.85 13.80
C LYS A 733 -9.71 39.25 15.19
N ARG A 734 -10.18 40.49 15.36
CA ARG A 734 -10.67 41.00 16.67
C ARG A 734 -9.63 40.84 17.80
N PRO A 735 -8.41 41.38 17.65
CA PRO A 735 -7.31 41.20 18.62
C PRO A 735 -7.64 41.74 20.02
N GLU A 736 -8.59 42.69 20.13
CA GLU A 736 -9.11 43.17 21.41
C GLU A 736 -9.73 42.06 22.27
N ARG A 737 -10.34 41.03 21.65
CA ARG A 737 -10.94 39.89 22.35
C ARG A 737 -9.89 39.01 23.05
N MET A 738 -8.64 39.03 22.58
CA MET A 738 -7.53 38.31 23.22
C MET A 738 -7.08 38.96 24.54
N LYS A 739 -7.49 40.20 24.81
CA LYS A 739 -7.19 40.95 26.03
C LYS A 739 -8.43 41.18 26.89
N SER A 740 -9.55 40.52 26.55
CA SER A 740 -10.81 40.69 27.27
C SER A 740 -10.72 40.07 28.65
N ASP A 741 -11.21 40.80 29.66
CA ASP A 741 -11.46 40.28 31.02
C ASP A 741 -12.94 39.92 31.24
N GLU A 742 -13.76 39.90 30.17
CA GLU A 742 -15.18 39.55 30.24
C GLU A 742 -15.41 38.09 30.67
N LEU A 743 -16.47 37.88 31.45
CA LEU A 743 -17.05 36.57 31.75
C LEU A 743 -18.39 36.38 31.02
N PRO A 744 -18.72 35.17 30.53
CA PRO A 744 -17.91 33.94 30.55
C PRO A 744 -16.61 34.05 29.72
N LEU A 745 -15.60 33.24 30.08
CA LEU A 745 -14.24 33.34 29.55
C LEU A 745 -14.21 33.21 28.02
N LYS A 746 -13.62 34.22 27.35
CA LYS A 746 -13.48 34.23 25.89
C LYS A 746 -12.40 33.24 25.44
N PRO A 747 -12.69 32.32 24.50
CA PRO A 747 -11.68 31.40 23.94
C PRO A 747 -10.44 32.10 23.37
N GLN A 748 -10.60 33.31 22.83
CA GLN A 748 -9.50 34.14 22.31
C GLN A 748 -8.52 34.53 23.41
N ARG A 749 -9.04 34.97 24.57
CA ARG A 749 -8.24 35.30 25.75
C ARG A 749 -7.52 34.07 26.29
N LEU A 750 -8.22 32.95 26.38
CA LEU A 750 -7.65 31.66 26.79
C LEU A 750 -6.44 31.26 25.93
N MET A 751 -6.52 31.39 24.60
CA MET A 751 -5.38 31.06 23.72
C MET A 751 -4.17 31.96 23.96
N ALA A 752 -4.40 33.24 24.26
CA ALA A 752 -3.34 34.21 24.56
C ALA A 752 -2.64 33.86 25.89
N ASP A 753 -3.42 33.62 26.94
CA ASP A 753 -2.94 33.25 28.28
C ASP A 753 -2.14 31.92 28.22
N LEU A 754 -2.67 30.93 27.50
CA LEU A 754 -1.99 29.64 27.31
C LEU A 754 -0.67 29.80 26.55
N ARG A 755 -0.65 30.60 25.47
CA ARG A 755 0.58 30.80 24.69
C ARG A 755 1.65 31.52 25.50
N ALA A 756 1.27 32.54 26.27
CA ALA A 756 2.18 33.27 27.16
C ALA A 756 2.76 32.39 28.28
N SER A 757 2.03 31.34 28.68
CA SER A 757 2.41 30.45 29.78
C SER A 757 3.26 29.25 29.37
N LEU A 758 3.26 28.89 28.08
CA LEU A 758 4.02 27.76 27.54
C LEU A 758 5.31 28.22 26.84
N PRO A 759 6.44 27.52 26.99
CA PRO A 759 7.65 27.85 26.24
C PRO A 759 7.47 27.59 24.73
N ALA A 760 8.31 28.23 23.91
CA ALA A 760 8.24 28.15 22.45
C ALA A 760 8.38 26.71 21.92
N ASP A 761 9.12 25.87 22.62
CA ASP A 761 9.36 24.46 22.31
C ASP A 761 8.36 23.49 22.98
N ALA A 762 7.28 23.98 23.60
CA ALA A 762 6.21 23.10 24.07
C ALA A 762 5.54 22.36 22.90
N LEU A 763 5.23 21.08 23.09
CA LEU A 763 4.50 20.27 22.13
C LEU A 763 3.00 20.45 22.37
N VAL A 764 2.28 20.98 21.39
CA VAL A 764 0.86 21.34 21.50
C VAL A 764 0.04 20.52 20.53
N PHE A 765 -0.83 19.68 21.07
CA PHE A 765 -1.79 18.88 20.31
C PHE A 765 -3.15 19.57 20.28
N VAL A 766 -3.85 19.43 19.17
CA VAL A 766 -5.16 20.07 18.96
C VAL A 766 -6.17 19.04 18.45
N ASP A 767 -7.26 18.88 19.19
CA ASP A 767 -8.32 17.90 18.90
C ASP A 767 -9.22 18.32 17.71
N GLY A 768 -10.21 17.49 17.38
CA GLY A 768 -11.30 17.83 16.46
C GLY A 768 -12.42 18.57 17.18
N GLY A 769 -12.81 19.74 16.68
CA GLY A 769 -13.88 20.55 17.27
C GLY A 769 -13.65 22.04 17.12
N ALA A 770 -14.48 22.86 17.79
CA ALA A 770 -14.36 24.32 17.77
C ALA A 770 -13.03 24.82 18.37
N ASN A 771 -12.51 24.09 19.37
CA ASN A 771 -11.17 24.25 19.93
C ASN A 771 -10.09 24.35 18.83
N ARG A 772 -10.22 23.61 17.73
CA ARG A 772 -9.30 23.70 16.59
C ARG A 772 -9.31 25.05 15.91
N SER A 773 -10.49 25.64 15.75
CA SER A 773 -10.63 26.97 15.16
C SER A 773 -9.91 28.01 16.02
N TRP A 774 -10.13 27.96 17.34
CA TRP A 774 -9.48 28.83 18.30
C TRP A 774 -7.96 28.67 18.32
N ALA A 775 -7.46 27.44 18.41
CA ALA A 775 -6.03 27.15 18.43
C ALA A 775 -5.34 27.48 17.09
N THR A 776 -5.96 27.19 15.95
CA THR A 776 -5.37 27.50 14.64
C THR A 776 -5.20 29.01 14.46
N HIS A 777 -6.18 29.79 14.91
CA HIS A 777 -6.19 31.24 14.69
C HIS A 777 -5.40 32.01 15.76
N TYR A 778 -5.70 31.80 17.05
CA TYR A 778 -5.23 32.68 18.14
C TYR A 778 -4.04 32.14 18.92
N PHE A 779 -3.69 30.86 18.79
CA PHE A 779 -2.52 30.29 19.45
C PHE A 779 -1.31 30.34 18.51
N SER A 780 -0.31 31.18 18.81
CA SER A 780 0.87 31.30 17.94
C SER A 780 1.82 30.10 18.04
N ALA A 781 2.27 29.59 16.90
CA ALA A 781 3.33 28.58 16.85
C ALA A 781 4.69 29.23 16.57
N LEU A 782 5.61 29.12 17.52
CA LEU A 782 6.88 29.88 17.53
C LEU A 782 8.09 29.04 17.14
N ALA A 783 7.90 27.75 16.83
CA ALA A 783 8.96 26.87 16.34
C ALA A 783 8.38 25.73 15.49
N PRO A 784 9.14 25.20 14.51
CA PRO A 784 8.76 23.99 13.78
C PRO A 784 8.54 22.80 14.71
N HIS A 785 7.69 21.85 14.29
CA HIS A 785 7.42 20.62 15.06
C HIS A 785 6.93 20.85 16.51
N THR A 786 6.12 21.88 16.73
CA THR A 786 5.51 22.17 18.04
C THR A 786 3.99 22.18 18.03
N PHE A 787 3.34 22.30 16.87
CA PHE A 787 1.89 22.36 16.75
C PHE A 787 1.36 21.20 15.91
N PHE A 788 0.50 20.36 16.49
CA PHE A 788 0.01 19.13 15.89
C PHE A 788 -1.51 19.10 15.85
N SER A 789 -2.09 19.02 14.64
CA SER A 789 -3.53 18.88 14.46
C SER A 789 -3.84 17.85 13.38
N ALA A 790 -4.68 16.86 13.71
CA ALA A 790 -5.11 15.83 12.77
C ALA A 790 -6.30 16.34 11.93
N THR A 791 -6.02 16.88 10.73
CA THR A 791 -7.07 17.44 9.85
C THR A 791 -7.47 16.53 8.69
N GLY A 792 -6.80 15.39 8.50
CA GLY A 792 -7.16 14.44 7.45
C GLY A 792 -8.58 13.86 7.63
N MET A 793 -8.87 13.30 8.80
CA MET A 793 -10.20 12.79 9.17
C MET A 793 -10.96 13.69 10.16
N ALA A 794 -10.31 14.71 10.71
CA ALA A 794 -10.86 15.57 11.78
C ALA A 794 -11.41 14.76 12.98
N SER A 795 -10.73 13.67 13.34
CA SER A 795 -11.15 12.74 14.41
C SER A 795 -11.19 13.42 15.77
N MET A 796 -12.31 13.26 16.48
CA MET A 796 -12.47 13.69 17.87
C MET A 796 -11.81 12.70 18.83
N GLY A 797 -11.28 13.20 19.94
CA GLY A 797 -10.52 12.43 20.92
C GLY A 797 -9.07 12.14 20.50
N TYR A 798 -8.63 12.67 19.36
CA TYR A 798 -7.25 12.55 18.86
C TYR A 798 -6.24 13.20 19.82
N GLY A 799 -6.46 14.46 20.15
CA GLY A 799 -5.53 15.28 20.94
C GLY A 799 -5.37 14.74 22.35
N VAL A 800 -6.41 14.11 22.90
CA VAL A 800 -6.34 13.45 24.22
C VAL A 800 -5.29 12.35 24.22
N ALA A 801 -5.42 11.37 23.32
CA ALA A 801 -4.58 10.19 23.30
C ALA A 801 -3.21 10.45 22.63
N ALA A 802 -3.16 11.21 21.53
CA ALA A 802 -1.92 11.50 20.83
C ALA A 802 -0.91 12.27 21.70
N ALA A 803 -1.37 13.15 22.59
CA ALA A 803 -0.51 13.84 23.55
C ALA A 803 0.19 12.88 24.52
N VAL A 804 -0.46 11.78 24.92
CA VAL A 804 0.18 10.73 25.74
C VAL A 804 1.31 10.08 24.95
N GLY A 805 1.06 9.67 23.70
CA GLY A 805 2.08 9.11 22.82
C GLY A 805 3.27 10.04 22.56
N ALA A 806 3.00 11.34 22.41
CA ALA A 806 4.01 12.38 22.31
C ALA A 806 4.89 12.48 23.56
N LYS A 807 4.30 12.37 24.76
CA LYS A 807 5.06 12.38 26.01
C LYS A 807 5.94 11.13 26.19
N PHE A 808 5.57 10.00 25.59
CA PHE A 808 6.47 8.86 25.46
C PHE A 808 7.66 9.15 24.53
N ALA A 809 7.45 9.88 23.43
CA ALA A 809 8.50 10.24 22.48
C ALA A 809 9.45 11.33 23.00
N ALA A 810 8.94 12.28 23.78
CA ALA A 810 9.70 13.40 24.33
C ALA A 810 9.39 13.57 25.85
N PRO A 811 9.97 12.71 26.71
CA PRO A 811 9.67 12.71 28.14
C PRO A 811 10.03 14.02 28.84
N ASP A 812 11.04 14.75 28.35
CA ASP A 812 11.55 15.97 28.99
C ASP A 812 10.85 17.26 28.51
N ARG A 813 10.10 17.19 27.41
CA ARG A 813 9.39 18.36 26.87
C ARG A 813 8.01 18.52 27.50
N ILE A 814 7.56 19.76 27.66
CA ILE A 814 6.18 20.04 28.04
C ILE A 814 5.26 19.61 26.90
N VAL A 815 4.25 18.80 27.20
CA VAL A 815 3.21 18.39 26.26
C VAL A 815 1.88 18.91 26.77
N ALA A 816 1.25 19.78 25.97
CA ALA A 816 -0.08 20.32 26.22
C ALA A 816 -1.04 19.90 25.11
N SER A 817 -2.32 19.74 25.42
CA SER A 817 -3.34 19.36 24.46
C SER A 817 -4.58 20.24 24.62
N ILE A 818 -4.95 20.93 23.55
CA ILE A 818 -6.13 21.79 23.49
C ILE A 818 -7.29 20.96 22.93
N VAL A 819 -8.21 20.58 23.80
CA VAL A 819 -9.29 19.62 23.52
C VAL A 819 -10.64 20.25 23.79
N GLY A 820 -11.69 19.86 23.05
CA GLY A 820 -13.07 20.17 23.46
C GLY A 820 -13.58 19.12 24.44
N ASP A 821 -14.54 19.48 25.28
CA ASP A 821 -15.23 18.56 26.20
C ASP A 821 -15.80 17.31 25.50
N GLY A 822 -16.43 17.44 24.33
CA GLY A 822 -16.97 16.31 23.57
C GLY A 822 -15.89 15.35 23.07
N GLY A 823 -14.72 15.87 22.67
CA GLY A 823 -13.56 15.05 22.32
C GLY A 823 -12.94 14.38 23.54
N PHE A 824 -12.91 15.09 24.68
CA PHE A 824 -12.49 14.53 25.96
C PHE A 824 -13.40 13.39 26.41
N LEU A 825 -14.71 13.49 26.24
CA LEU A 825 -15.66 12.41 26.60
C LEU A 825 -15.51 11.16 25.72
N MET A 826 -14.83 11.22 24.57
CA MET A 826 -14.59 10.05 23.71
C MET A 826 -13.36 9.24 24.13
N ASN A 827 -12.21 9.90 24.37
CA ASN A 827 -10.93 9.22 24.69
C ASN A 827 -10.31 9.67 26.03
N GLY A 828 -11.05 10.40 26.87
CA GLY A 828 -10.60 10.94 28.16
C GLY A 828 -10.08 9.88 29.13
N MET A 829 -10.52 8.63 28.98
CA MET A 829 -10.02 7.50 29.77
C MET A 829 -8.51 7.28 29.59
N GLU A 830 -7.90 7.74 28.50
CA GLU A 830 -6.45 7.63 28.31
C GLU A 830 -5.64 8.54 29.25
N VAL A 831 -6.28 9.45 29.99
CA VAL A 831 -5.67 10.10 31.16
C VAL A 831 -5.19 9.04 32.16
N ALA A 832 -5.95 7.97 32.39
CA ALA A 832 -5.53 6.86 33.26
C ALA A 832 -4.31 6.11 32.69
N THR A 833 -4.13 6.08 31.37
CA THR A 833 -2.91 5.53 30.77
C THR A 833 -1.71 6.45 31.04
N ALA A 834 -1.89 7.76 30.93
CA ALA A 834 -0.83 8.70 31.28
C ALA A 834 -0.41 8.59 32.76
N VAL A 835 -1.39 8.43 33.67
CA VAL A 835 -1.14 8.20 35.10
C VAL A 835 -0.39 6.88 35.33
N ALA A 836 -0.87 5.78 34.75
CA ALA A 836 -0.26 4.45 34.93
C ALA A 836 1.22 4.39 34.51
N TYR A 837 1.64 5.23 33.56
CA TYR A 837 3.00 5.27 33.04
C TYR A 837 3.79 6.54 33.42
N ASN A 838 3.28 7.34 34.38
CA ASN A 838 3.89 8.59 34.84
C ASN A 838 4.27 9.53 33.68
N LYS A 839 3.31 9.80 32.80
CA LYS A 839 3.47 10.66 31.62
C LYS A 839 2.71 11.98 31.84
N PRO A 840 3.35 13.01 32.42
CA PRO A 840 2.68 14.27 32.67
C PRO A 840 2.34 14.99 31.36
N VAL A 841 1.05 15.00 31.04
CA VAL A 841 0.45 15.78 29.95
C VAL A 841 -0.49 16.80 30.58
N ILE A 842 -0.58 17.99 29.97
CA ILE A 842 -1.50 19.05 30.36
C ILE A 842 -2.65 19.08 29.35
N TRP A 843 -3.85 18.66 29.74
CA TRP A 843 -5.04 18.81 28.88
C TRP A 843 -5.76 20.10 29.24
N VAL A 844 -5.92 20.99 28.27
CA VAL A 844 -6.71 22.21 28.37
C VAL A 844 -8.05 21.93 27.68
N VAL A 845 -9.06 21.60 28.48
CA VAL A 845 -10.39 21.24 28.00
C VAL A 845 -11.25 22.49 27.90
N LEU A 846 -11.57 22.89 26.67
CA LEU A 846 -12.52 23.97 26.38
C LEU A 846 -13.93 23.40 26.54
N ASN A 847 -14.55 23.70 27.67
CA ASN A 847 -15.81 23.12 28.09
C ASN A 847 -16.95 24.13 27.92
N ASP A 848 -17.73 23.95 26.87
CA ASP A 848 -18.93 24.74 26.55
C ASP A 848 -20.23 23.92 26.73
N GLY A 849 -20.14 22.62 27.05
CA GLY A 849 -21.30 21.72 27.15
C GLY A 849 -21.91 21.39 25.79
N ARG A 850 -21.16 21.56 24.69
CA ARG A 850 -21.68 21.49 23.32
C ARG A 850 -20.72 20.81 22.36
N TYR A 851 -21.28 20.24 21.30
CA TYR A 851 -20.52 20.06 20.07
C TYR A 851 -20.41 21.41 19.34
N GLY A 852 -19.62 22.34 19.89
CA GLY A 852 -19.61 23.76 19.50
C GLY A 852 -19.46 24.02 17.99
N MET A 853 -18.62 23.26 17.28
CA MET A 853 -18.47 23.40 15.83
C MET A 853 -19.77 23.08 15.07
N ILE A 854 -20.55 22.11 15.54
CA ILE A 854 -21.85 21.73 14.95
C ILE A 854 -22.92 22.74 15.35
N TYR A 855 -22.95 23.12 16.63
CA TYR A 855 -23.90 24.10 17.17
C TYR A 855 -23.84 25.42 16.40
N HIS A 856 -22.66 26.07 16.38
CA HIS A 856 -22.49 27.36 15.68
C HIS A 856 -22.63 27.21 14.16
N GLY A 857 -22.19 26.09 13.58
CA GLY A 857 -22.34 25.83 12.15
C GLY A 857 -23.82 25.84 11.72
N ARG A 858 -24.71 25.24 12.53
CA ARG A 858 -26.16 25.25 12.29
C ARG A 858 -26.76 26.64 12.45
N GLN A 859 -26.34 27.39 13.46
CA GLN A 859 -26.79 28.77 13.65
C GLN A 859 -26.45 29.65 12.43
N ILE A 860 -25.22 29.55 11.90
CA ILE A 860 -24.81 30.26 10.67
C ILE A 860 -25.62 29.81 9.42
N LEU A 861 -26.09 28.56 9.42
CA LEU A 861 -26.98 28.04 8.37
C LEU A 861 -28.44 28.47 8.55
N GLY A 862 -28.82 29.05 9.69
CA GLY A 862 -30.21 29.31 10.07
C GLY A 862 -30.99 28.02 10.39
N TYR A 863 -30.29 26.94 10.77
CA TYR A 863 -30.89 25.66 11.13
C TYR A 863 -31.09 25.55 12.65
N PRO A 864 -32.13 24.82 13.11
CA PRO A 864 -32.34 24.60 14.54
C PRO A 864 -31.19 23.81 15.17
N THR A 865 -30.86 24.14 16.42
CA THR A 865 -29.92 23.37 17.24
C THR A 865 -30.61 22.12 17.77
N VAL A 866 -30.10 20.95 17.39
CA VAL A 866 -30.68 19.64 17.75
C VAL A 866 -29.53 18.66 17.97
N SER A 867 -29.48 17.99 19.12
CA SER A 867 -28.45 16.98 19.45
C SER A 867 -27.00 17.50 19.37
N SER A 868 -26.78 18.77 19.75
CA SER A 868 -25.45 19.40 19.78
C SER A 868 -25.11 20.03 21.13
N GLU A 869 -25.95 19.83 22.14
CA GLU A 869 -25.84 20.37 23.49
C GLU A 869 -26.10 19.22 24.47
N TYR A 870 -25.40 19.21 25.59
CA TYR A 870 -25.53 18.20 26.64
C TYR A 870 -25.21 18.79 28.02
N PRO A 871 -25.64 18.14 29.12
CA PRO A 871 -25.25 18.58 30.45
C PRO A 871 -23.74 18.68 30.58
N MET A 872 -23.27 19.84 31.03
CA MET A 872 -21.86 20.13 31.15
C MET A 872 -21.19 19.19 32.16
N CYS A 873 -20.18 18.44 31.71
CA CYS A 873 -19.45 17.50 32.55
C CYS A 873 -18.35 18.23 33.35
N ASP A 874 -18.19 17.86 34.62
CA ASP A 874 -17.06 18.29 35.46
C ASP A 874 -15.85 17.40 35.17
N VAL A 875 -15.11 17.74 34.11
CA VAL A 875 -14.01 16.88 33.63
C VAL A 875 -12.79 16.95 34.54
N ALA A 876 -12.68 17.98 35.40
CA ALA A 876 -11.69 18.03 36.46
C ALA A 876 -11.90 16.88 37.46
N LYS A 877 -13.14 16.66 37.93
CA LYS A 877 -13.47 15.53 38.80
C LYS A 877 -13.32 14.18 38.12
N VAL A 878 -13.63 14.09 36.82
CA VAL A 878 -13.34 12.88 36.03
C VAL A 878 -11.84 12.58 36.06
N ALA A 879 -10.99 13.60 35.85
CA ALA A 879 -9.55 13.44 35.89
C ALA A 879 -9.05 12.97 37.26
N GLU A 880 -9.56 13.53 38.35
CA GLU A 880 -9.28 13.09 39.73
C GLU A 880 -9.65 11.62 39.93
N GLY A 881 -10.82 11.19 39.45
CA GLY A 881 -11.25 9.80 39.48
C GLY A 881 -10.36 8.84 38.67
N LEU A 882 -9.62 9.36 37.68
CA LEU A 882 -8.64 8.62 36.90
C LEU A 882 -7.21 8.67 37.49
N GLY A 883 -7.02 9.37 38.61
CA GLY A 883 -5.74 9.53 39.31
C GLY A 883 -4.87 10.69 38.80
N ALA A 884 -5.42 11.58 37.97
CA ALA A 884 -4.75 12.79 37.52
C ALA A 884 -5.16 14.00 38.39
N ARG A 885 -4.47 15.13 38.25
CA ARG A 885 -4.87 16.39 38.87
C ARG A 885 -5.98 17.04 38.03
N GLY A 886 -7.10 17.39 38.65
CA GLY A 886 -8.15 18.22 38.06
C GLY A 886 -8.05 19.66 38.55
N ILE A 887 -8.18 20.64 37.67
CA ILE A 887 -8.27 22.07 38.03
C ILE A 887 -9.39 22.70 37.22
N GLN A 888 -10.30 23.40 37.87
CA GLN A 888 -11.32 24.20 37.19
C GLN A 888 -10.80 25.62 36.96
N ILE A 889 -11.04 26.14 35.77
CA ILE A 889 -10.66 27.49 35.35
C ILE A 889 -11.92 28.25 34.94
N HIS A 890 -12.12 29.42 35.55
CA HIS A 890 -13.30 30.25 35.39
C HIS A 890 -12.97 31.67 34.91
N GLU A 891 -11.76 32.15 35.21
CA GLU A 891 -11.39 33.55 35.04
C GLU A 891 -10.18 33.74 34.10
N PRO A 892 -10.14 34.86 33.36
CA PRO A 892 -8.98 35.28 32.58
C PRO A 892 -7.70 35.35 33.42
N GLY A 893 -6.57 34.89 32.88
CA GLY A 893 -5.27 34.96 33.54
C GLY A 893 -4.98 33.88 34.59
N GLU A 894 -5.93 33.02 34.96
CA GLU A 894 -5.66 31.88 35.88
C GLU A 894 -4.64 30.91 35.27
N ILE A 895 -4.71 30.70 33.95
CA ILE A 895 -3.64 30.00 33.21
C ILE A 895 -2.48 30.97 33.01
N CYS A 896 -1.53 30.91 33.93
CA CYS A 896 -0.36 31.78 33.99
C CYS A 896 0.95 30.97 34.03
N PRO A 897 2.11 31.60 33.78
CA PRO A 897 3.41 30.92 33.81
C PRO A 897 3.72 30.23 35.14
N SER A 898 3.26 30.76 36.28
CA SER A 898 3.45 30.13 37.59
C SER A 898 2.64 28.85 37.74
N LEU A 899 1.37 28.84 37.31
CA LEU A 899 0.53 27.63 37.34
C LEU A 899 1.12 26.53 36.45
N ILE A 900 1.52 26.86 35.21
CA ILE A 900 2.12 25.88 34.30
C ILE A 900 3.42 25.32 34.88
N ARG A 901 4.26 26.16 35.49
CA ARG A 901 5.49 25.73 36.16
C ARG A 901 5.19 24.76 37.31
N GLU A 902 4.24 25.10 38.17
CA GLU A 902 3.79 24.25 39.28
C GLU A 902 3.30 22.89 38.78
N ILE A 903 2.47 22.88 37.72
CA ILE A 903 1.98 21.65 37.09
C ILE A 903 3.15 20.79 36.58
N VAL A 904 4.11 21.39 35.89
CA VAL A 904 5.27 20.68 35.33
C VAL A 904 6.16 20.11 36.44
N GLU A 905 6.44 20.90 37.48
CA GLU A 905 7.24 20.49 38.64
C GLU A 905 6.57 19.37 39.44
N SER A 906 5.24 19.32 39.48
CA SER A 906 4.49 18.24 40.14
C SER A 906 4.66 16.86 39.47
N GLY A 907 5.07 16.83 38.19
CA GLY A 907 5.18 15.60 37.41
C GLY A 907 3.86 14.84 37.21
N THR A 908 2.71 15.43 37.57
CA THR A 908 1.41 14.76 37.58
C THR A 908 0.63 15.10 36.29
N PRO A 909 0.05 14.12 35.58
CA PRO A 909 -0.88 14.40 34.49
C PRO A 909 -2.01 15.32 35.00
N THR A 910 -2.31 16.38 34.27
CA THR A 910 -3.21 17.46 34.75
C THR A 910 -4.24 17.83 33.70
N VAL A 911 -5.51 17.88 34.10
CA VAL A 911 -6.63 18.33 33.28
C VAL A 911 -7.13 19.67 33.81
N LEU A 912 -7.09 20.69 32.95
CA LEU A 912 -7.68 22.00 33.17
C LEU A 912 -9.07 22.01 32.52
N ASP A 913 -10.12 22.02 33.34
CA ASP A 913 -11.52 22.17 32.91
C ASP A 913 -11.83 23.65 32.77
N VAL A 914 -11.72 24.18 31.53
CA VAL A 914 -11.85 25.60 31.24
C VAL A 914 -13.25 25.91 30.76
N ARG A 915 -14.03 26.61 31.59
CA ARG A 915 -15.41 27.03 31.25
C ARG A 915 -15.36 28.22 30.30
N ILE A 916 -15.60 27.97 29.01
CA ILE A 916 -15.57 29.02 27.99
C ILE A 916 -16.98 29.52 27.66
N ASP A 917 -17.07 30.72 27.09
CA ASP A 917 -18.33 31.28 26.58
C ASP A 917 -18.92 30.41 25.46
N PRO A 918 -20.08 29.75 25.70
CA PRO A 918 -20.69 28.87 24.72
C PRO A 918 -21.36 29.63 23.56
N GLU A 919 -21.53 30.95 23.67
CA GLU A 919 -22.13 31.82 22.65
C GLU A 919 -21.08 32.49 21.74
N GLU A 920 -19.80 32.42 22.09
CA GLU A 920 -18.74 33.01 21.28
C GLU A 920 -18.52 32.19 19.99
N VAL A 921 -18.80 32.80 18.83
CA VAL A 921 -18.81 32.09 17.55
C VAL A 921 -17.38 31.83 17.01
N PRO A 922 -16.97 30.56 16.77
CA PRO A 922 -15.67 30.22 16.20
C PRO A 922 -15.53 30.66 14.74
N LEU A 923 -14.28 30.75 14.25
CA LEU A 923 -13.96 31.15 12.88
C LEU A 923 -14.22 30.01 11.88
N ILE A 924 -15.49 29.65 11.72
CA ILE A 924 -15.93 28.53 10.87
C ILE A 924 -16.80 28.98 9.69
N ALA A 925 -17.10 30.27 9.57
CA ALA A 925 -18.00 30.82 8.55
C ALA A 925 -17.59 30.46 7.11
N GLU A 926 -16.30 30.54 6.76
CA GLU A 926 -15.79 30.16 5.44
C GLU A 926 -16.01 28.67 5.10
N ARG A 927 -15.92 27.80 6.11
CA ARG A 927 -16.25 26.38 5.92
C ARG A 927 -17.74 26.20 5.68
N VAL A 928 -18.59 26.93 6.42
CA VAL A 928 -20.04 26.88 6.23
C VAL A 928 -20.45 27.43 4.85
N SER A 929 -19.79 28.48 4.35
CA SER A 929 -20.05 29.02 3.01
C SER A 929 -19.62 28.04 1.90
N SER A 930 -18.48 27.34 2.06
CA SER A 930 -18.06 26.23 1.19
C SER A 930 -19.15 25.16 1.08
N LEU A 931 -19.69 24.71 2.21
CA LEU A 931 -20.78 23.74 2.24
C LEU A 931 -22.03 24.25 1.50
N LYS A 932 -22.42 25.52 1.71
CA LYS A 932 -23.56 26.15 1.01
C LYS A 932 -23.38 26.15 -0.51
N ARG A 933 -22.18 26.46 -1.03
CA ARG A 933 -21.89 26.42 -2.48
C ARG A 933 -22.12 25.02 -3.07
N GLY A 934 -21.63 23.98 -2.40
CA GLY A 934 -21.84 22.60 -2.84
C GLY A 934 -23.31 22.13 -2.80
N PHE A 935 -24.15 22.74 -1.96
CA PHE A 935 -25.60 22.50 -1.97
C PHE A 935 -26.34 23.30 -3.06
N ALA A 936 -25.88 24.50 -3.39
CA ALA A 936 -26.47 25.35 -4.42
C ALA A 936 -26.23 24.79 -5.84
N GLU A 937 -25.01 24.35 -6.13
CA GLU A 937 -24.63 23.77 -7.45
C GLU A 937 -25.44 22.50 -7.80
N ARG A 938 -25.91 21.74 -6.78
CA ARG A 938 -26.80 20.59 -6.99
C ARG A 938 -28.23 20.98 -7.35
N LYS A 939 -28.73 22.15 -6.94
CA LYS A 939 -30.07 22.61 -7.32
C LYS A 939 -30.13 23.03 -8.78
N GLU A 940 -29.07 23.67 -9.31
CA GLU A 940 -28.96 23.97 -10.74
C GLU A 940 -28.84 22.69 -11.58
N HIS A 941 -27.99 21.74 -11.19
CA HIS A 941 -27.86 20.47 -11.91
C HIS A 941 -29.10 19.55 -11.81
N ALA A 942 -29.95 19.73 -10.80
CA ALA A 942 -31.22 19.02 -10.70
C ALA A 942 -32.31 19.66 -11.58
N ALA A 943 -32.27 20.98 -11.81
CA ALA A 943 -33.19 21.66 -12.72
C ALA A 943 -32.90 21.29 -14.19
N ASP A 944 -31.63 21.14 -14.56
CA ASP A 944 -31.23 20.76 -15.93
C ASP A 944 -31.54 19.29 -16.27
N ARG A 945 -31.76 18.42 -15.26
CA ARG A 945 -32.13 17.01 -15.47
C ARG A 945 -33.63 16.77 -15.64
N VAL A 946 -34.47 17.80 -15.48
CA VAL A 946 -35.93 17.71 -15.70
C VAL A 946 -36.32 18.15 -17.12
N HIS A 947 -35.37 18.68 -17.90
CA HIS A 947 -35.59 19.11 -19.29
C HIS A 947 -34.64 18.47 -20.33
N ALA A 948 -34.07 17.31 -20.04
CA ALA A 948 -33.28 16.52 -21.00
C ALA A 948 -33.84 15.11 -21.19
#